data_AF-M3ZS94-F1
#
_entry.id   AF-M3ZS94-F1
#
_cell.length_a   1.000
_cell.length_b   1.000
_cell.length_c   1.000
_cell.angle_alpha   90.00
_cell.angle_beta   90.00
_cell.angle_gamma   90.00
#
_symmetry.space_group_name_H-M   'P 1'
#
loop_
_entity.id
_entity.type
_entity.pdbx_description
1 polymer ?
#
loop_
_entity_poly.entity_id
_entity_poly.type
_entity_poly.pdbx_seq_one_letter_code
_entity_poly.pdbx_strand_id
1 'polypeptide(L)'
;MLTAQDMTYDEARNLHSKWLKHQAFMAELQSNKEWLDKIEKDGQALMAEKPETEAMVKEKLASLKVMWDDLESTTQTKAKCLFDANKAELFTQSCADLDKWLTGLDSQLQSDDFGKDLTSVNIMLKKQQMLESQVEVRQKEVEELQKQSQALSQEGKGSDEVDGKRITVENKFQTLLAPLKMRRDNLMASREIHQFNRDVEDEILWVEERLPLATSTDHGHNLQTVQLLIKKNQTLQKEIQGHQPRFDDIFERSQQVLRAGSPTAEPIRQRLTELQALWERIRKETENRHSRLSEAHEAQQYYFDAAEAEAWMSEQELYMMSEEKAKDEQSSVAMLKKHQILEQAVEDYADAVHQLSSTSRGLVAAGHPDSERIGMRQSQVDKLYAGLKDLAEERRGKLDERFRLFQLNREVDDLEQWIAEREVVAGSHELGQDYEHVTMLQERFREFARDTGNIGQERVDGVNKLADELINAGHGDAATIAEWKDGLNEAWADLLELIDTRTQILAASYELHKFYHDAKEILHRILDKHKKLPEELGRDQNTVETLQRMHTTFEHDIQALGTQVRQLQEDAVRLQSAYAGDKADDIQKREGEVLEAWKNLLEAAEARRSKLLDTADKFRFFSMVRDLMLWMDDVIRLIEAQEKPSSPSKTSQDRSRPPPKAPRILRPLTGP
;
A
#
# COMPACT_ATOMS: atom_id res chain seq x y z
N MET A 1 40.08 -10.23 -127.59
CA MET A 1 40.99 -9.06 -127.62
C MET A 1 40.28 -7.71 -127.51
N LEU A 2 39.08 -7.49 -128.06
CA LEU A 2 38.38 -6.19 -127.98
C LEU A 2 37.92 -5.76 -126.57
N THR A 3 37.89 -6.66 -125.58
CA THR A 3 37.55 -6.34 -124.18
C THR A 3 38.75 -5.92 -123.32
N ALA A 4 39.97 -6.25 -123.74
CA ALA A 4 41.19 -5.97 -122.98
C ALA A 4 41.83 -4.61 -123.29
N GLN A 5 41.60 -4.07 -124.50
CA GLN A 5 42.22 -2.83 -124.97
C GLN A 5 41.44 -1.54 -124.64
N ASP A 6 40.26 -1.65 -124.03
CA ASP A 6 39.49 -0.47 -123.63
C ASP A 6 39.99 0.07 -122.29
N MET A 7 40.73 1.18 -122.37
CA MET A 7 41.37 1.92 -121.28
C MET A 7 40.69 3.27 -120.99
N THR A 8 39.45 3.50 -121.45
CA THR A 8 38.72 4.73 -121.11
C THR A 8 38.18 4.69 -119.68
N TYR A 9 38.96 5.25 -118.76
CA TYR A 9 38.73 5.29 -117.31
C TYR A 9 38.10 6.60 -116.79
N ASP A 10 37.35 7.32 -117.62
CA ASP A 10 36.84 8.66 -117.24
C ASP A 10 35.33 8.77 -117.00
N GLU A 11 34.57 7.67 -117.10
CA GLU A 11 33.14 7.70 -116.73
C GLU A 11 32.88 6.84 -115.49
N ALA A 12 32.86 7.53 -114.35
CA ALA A 12 32.50 7.05 -113.00
C ALA A 12 31.11 6.36 -112.93
N ARG A 13 30.28 6.44 -113.98
CA ARG A 13 28.98 5.75 -114.00
C ARG A 13 29.15 4.24 -114.16
N ASN A 14 28.57 3.52 -113.20
CA ASN A 14 28.51 2.06 -113.13
C ASN A 14 29.89 1.38 -112.93
N LEU A 15 30.82 2.04 -112.23
CA LEU A 15 32.14 1.48 -111.91
C LEU A 15 32.02 0.16 -111.13
N HIS A 16 31.09 0.06 -110.17
CA HIS A 16 30.79 -1.18 -109.46
C HIS A 16 30.34 -2.33 -110.39
N SER A 17 29.45 -2.04 -111.35
CA SER A 17 29.00 -3.03 -112.34
C SER A 17 30.12 -3.42 -113.32
N LYS A 18 30.99 -2.45 -113.68
CA LYS A 18 32.19 -2.69 -114.51
C LYS A 18 33.21 -3.57 -113.78
N TRP A 19 33.41 -3.37 -112.47
CA TRP A 19 34.25 -4.23 -111.64
C TRP A 19 33.73 -5.68 -111.57
N LEU A 20 32.44 -5.87 -111.27
CA LEU A 20 31.80 -7.19 -111.26
C LEU A 20 31.93 -7.92 -112.62
N LYS A 21 31.75 -7.20 -113.73
CA LYS A 21 31.94 -7.75 -115.08
C LYS A 21 33.39 -8.09 -115.39
N HIS A 22 34.35 -7.26 -114.94
CA HIS A 22 35.78 -7.52 -115.13
C HIS A 22 36.29 -8.67 -114.25
N GLN A 23 35.73 -8.84 -113.05
CA GLN A 23 35.96 -10.00 -112.19
C GLN A 23 35.52 -11.30 -112.87
N ALA A 24 34.36 -11.28 -113.55
CA ALA A 24 33.90 -12.40 -114.36
C ALA A 24 34.83 -12.67 -115.57
N PHE A 25 35.28 -11.63 -116.26
CA PHE A 25 36.23 -11.74 -117.38
C PHE A 25 37.61 -12.29 -116.95
N MET A 26 38.10 -11.92 -115.77
CA MET A 26 39.32 -12.48 -115.18
C MET A 26 39.20 -13.99 -114.93
N ALA A 27 38.03 -14.45 -114.47
CA ALA A 27 37.76 -15.87 -114.30
C ALA A 27 37.75 -16.62 -115.65
N GLU A 28 37.17 -16.02 -116.70
CA GLU A 28 37.20 -16.57 -118.07
C GLU A 28 38.61 -16.58 -118.69
N LEU A 29 39.42 -15.54 -118.45
CA LEU A 29 40.80 -15.48 -118.92
C LEU A 29 41.65 -16.60 -118.28
N GLN A 30 41.48 -16.85 -116.98
CA GLN A 30 42.16 -17.93 -116.27
C GLN A 30 41.80 -19.30 -116.86
N SER A 31 40.54 -19.49 -117.25
CA SER A 31 40.06 -20.74 -117.88
C SER A 31 40.66 -20.98 -119.28
N ASN A 32 41.05 -19.94 -120.02
CA ASN A 32 41.59 -20.06 -121.38
C ASN A 32 43.11 -20.28 -121.42
N LYS A 33 43.80 -20.15 -120.27
CA LYS A 33 45.24 -20.42 -120.14
C LYS A 33 45.60 -21.88 -120.51
N GLU A 34 44.74 -22.82 -120.13
CA GLU A 34 44.89 -24.26 -120.45
C GLU A 34 44.85 -24.55 -121.97
N TRP A 35 44.10 -23.73 -122.73
CA TRP A 35 44.04 -23.85 -124.19
C TRP A 35 45.32 -23.35 -124.87
N LEU A 36 45.95 -22.32 -124.30
CA LEU A 36 47.21 -21.77 -124.81
C LEU A 36 48.35 -22.80 -124.68
N ASP A 37 48.44 -23.47 -123.53
CA ASP A 37 49.42 -24.52 -123.26
C ASP A 37 49.28 -25.70 -124.24
N LYS A 38 48.05 -26.01 -124.66
CA LYS A 38 47.76 -27.07 -125.63
C LYS A 38 48.23 -26.70 -127.04
N ILE A 39 47.97 -25.46 -127.48
CA ILE A 39 48.42 -24.94 -128.78
C ILE A 39 49.95 -24.84 -128.83
N GLU A 40 50.62 -24.48 -127.73
CA GLU A 40 52.08 -24.48 -127.63
C GLU A 40 52.66 -25.90 -127.81
N LYS A 41 51.98 -26.92 -127.27
CA LYS A 41 52.35 -28.34 -127.41
C LYS A 41 52.14 -28.87 -128.84
N ASP A 42 50.99 -28.57 -129.45
CA ASP A 42 50.66 -29.00 -130.81
C ASP A 42 51.59 -28.32 -131.85
N GLY A 43 51.94 -27.05 -131.63
CA GLY A 43 52.91 -26.35 -132.45
C GLY A 43 54.33 -26.89 -132.30
N GLN A 44 54.74 -27.36 -131.11
CA GLN A 44 56.01 -28.09 -130.93
C GLN A 44 56.04 -29.42 -131.70
N ALA A 45 54.92 -30.15 -131.75
CA ALA A 45 54.81 -31.37 -132.55
C ALA A 45 54.90 -31.09 -134.06
N LEU A 46 54.25 -30.02 -134.53
CA LEU A 46 54.28 -29.60 -135.93
C LEU A 46 55.69 -29.19 -136.40
N MET A 47 56.49 -28.58 -135.51
CA MET A 47 57.90 -28.26 -135.76
C MET A 47 58.77 -29.52 -135.93
N ALA A 48 58.47 -30.60 -135.20
CA ALA A 48 59.22 -31.85 -135.27
C ALA A 48 58.90 -32.67 -136.55
N GLU A 49 57.65 -32.63 -137.03
CA GLU A 49 57.23 -33.39 -138.22
C GLU A 49 57.62 -32.73 -139.54
N LYS A 50 57.68 -31.40 -139.60
CA LYS A 50 57.99 -30.65 -140.82
C LYS A 50 59.01 -29.53 -140.54
N PRO A 51 60.32 -29.86 -140.62
CA PRO A 51 61.40 -28.91 -140.31
C PRO A 51 61.38 -27.66 -141.21
N GLU A 52 60.87 -27.80 -142.44
CA GLU A 52 60.74 -26.71 -143.41
C GLU A 52 59.84 -25.56 -142.93
N THR A 53 58.93 -25.85 -141.98
CA THR A 53 58.00 -24.86 -141.40
C THR A 53 58.36 -24.44 -139.97
N GLU A 54 59.44 -24.97 -139.40
CA GLU A 54 59.82 -24.73 -138.00
C GLU A 54 59.98 -23.25 -137.66
N ALA A 55 60.71 -22.50 -138.50
CA ALA A 55 60.94 -21.07 -138.28
C ALA A 55 59.62 -20.27 -138.18
N MET A 56 58.65 -20.62 -139.03
CA MET A 56 57.34 -19.94 -139.09
C MET A 56 56.44 -20.32 -137.90
N VAL A 57 56.42 -21.59 -137.49
CA VAL A 57 55.61 -22.05 -136.34
C VAL A 57 56.17 -21.46 -135.03
N LYS A 58 57.50 -21.40 -134.89
CA LYS A 58 58.16 -20.83 -133.71
C LYS A 58 57.90 -19.33 -133.58
N GLU A 59 57.94 -18.59 -134.69
CA GLU A 59 57.56 -17.19 -134.73
C GLU A 59 56.09 -16.99 -134.32
N LYS A 60 55.18 -17.85 -134.80
CA LYS A 60 53.75 -17.78 -134.46
C LYS A 60 53.45 -18.14 -133.00
N LEU A 61 54.11 -19.14 -132.43
CA LEU A 61 53.98 -19.47 -131.00
C LEU A 61 54.58 -18.39 -130.10
N ALA A 62 55.75 -17.85 -130.44
CA ALA A 62 56.34 -16.73 -129.71
C ALA A 62 55.43 -15.49 -129.76
N SER A 63 54.85 -15.19 -130.94
CA SER A 63 53.86 -14.13 -131.09
C SER A 63 52.60 -14.38 -130.24
N LEU A 64 52.11 -15.62 -130.17
CA LEU A 64 50.95 -15.98 -129.34
C LEU A 64 51.24 -15.80 -127.84
N LYS A 65 52.41 -16.20 -127.37
CA LYS A 65 52.83 -16.07 -125.96
C LYS A 65 52.98 -14.60 -125.56
N VAL A 66 53.60 -13.78 -126.42
CA VAL A 66 53.66 -12.32 -126.21
C VAL A 66 52.26 -11.71 -126.16
N MET A 67 51.36 -12.12 -127.06
CA MET A 67 49.96 -11.64 -127.05
C MET A 67 49.20 -12.09 -125.78
N TRP A 68 49.49 -13.26 -125.23
CA TRP A 68 48.87 -13.75 -123.99
C TRP A 68 49.42 -13.05 -122.75
N ASP A 69 50.75 -12.91 -122.63
CA ASP A 69 51.38 -12.22 -121.51
C ASP A 69 50.96 -10.73 -121.49
N ASP A 70 50.83 -10.11 -122.66
CA ASP A 70 50.28 -8.76 -122.79
C ASP A 70 48.80 -8.72 -122.36
N LEU A 71 47.99 -9.71 -122.75
CA LEU A 71 46.59 -9.84 -122.34
C LEU A 71 46.44 -10.09 -120.82
N GLU A 72 47.26 -10.95 -120.21
CA GLU A 72 47.23 -11.27 -118.78
C GLU A 72 47.71 -10.07 -117.93
N SER A 73 48.80 -9.43 -118.35
CA SER A 73 49.34 -8.23 -117.72
C SER A 73 48.36 -7.05 -117.79
N THR A 74 47.78 -6.78 -118.97
CA THR A 74 46.77 -5.72 -119.15
C THR A 74 45.50 -6.02 -118.36
N THR A 75 45.05 -7.27 -118.27
CA THR A 75 43.85 -7.64 -117.51
C THR A 75 44.07 -7.59 -115.99
N GLN A 76 45.24 -7.99 -115.48
CA GLN A 76 45.62 -7.83 -114.06
C GLN A 76 45.78 -6.35 -113.68
N THR A 77 46.40 -5.55 -114.55
CA THR A 77 46.51 -4.09 -114.36
C THR A 77 45.11 -3.45 -114.33
N LYS A 78 44.23 -3.86 -115.26
CA LYS A 78 42.82 -3.43 -115.31
C LYS A 78 42.04 -3.86 -114.08
N ALA A 79 42.31 -5.05 -113.53
CA ALA A 79 41.67 -5.52 -112.31
C ALA A 79 42.11 -4.68 -111.09
N LYS A 80 43.40 -4.40 -110.95
CA LYS A 80 43.90 -3.56 -109.87
C LYS A 80 43.30 -2.15 -109.93
N CYS A 81 43.30 -1.51 -111.10
CA CYS A 81 42.70 -0.17 -111.27
C CYS A 81 41.20 -0.12 -110.97
N LEU A 82 40.41 -1.13 -111.38
CA LEU A 82 38.98 -1.18 -111.10
C LEU A 82 38.67 -1.46 -109.62
N PHE A 83 39.47 -2.31 -108.96
CA PHE A 83 39.35 -2.56 -107.52
C PHE A 83 39.62 -1.29 -106.73
N ASP A 84 40.73 -0.61 -107.01
CA ASP A 84 41.17 0.61 -106.32
C ASP A 84 40.16 1.74 -106.52
N ALA A 85 39.63 1.91 -107.75
CA ALA A 85 38.63 2.92 -108.04
C ALA A 85 37.26 2.63 -107.38
N ASN A 86 36.81 1.37 -107.34
CA ASN A 86 35.57 0.97 -106.64
C ASN A 86 35.70 1.13 -105.11
N LYS A 87 36.88 0.84 -104.55
CA LYS A 87 37.21 1.07 -103.13
C LYS A 87 37.17 2.57 -102.79
N ALA A 88 37.71 3.43 -103.65
CA ALA A 88 37.68 4.89 -103.50
C ALA A 88 36.26 5.50 -103.65
N GLU A 89 35.42 4.95 -104.53
CA GLU A 89 34.01 5.36 -104.69
C GLU A 89 33.19 5.01 -103.44
N LEU A 90 33.30 3.78 -102.92
CA LEU A 90 32.62 3.36 -101.68
C LEU A 90 33.05 4.21 -100.47
N PHE A 91 34.33 4.56 -100.40
CA PHE A 91 34.86 5.47 -99.39
C PHE A 91 34.23 6.87 -99.49
N THR A 92 34.18 7.42 -100.71
CA THR A 92 33.61 8.75 -100.96
C THR A 92 32.11 8.78 -100.65
N GLN A 93 31.37 7.72 -101.00
CA GLN A 93 29.96 7.56 -100.68
C GLN A 93 29.74 7.51 -99.16
N SER A 94 30.55 6.72 -98.45
CA SER A 94 30.49 6.62 -96.98
C SER A 94 30.79 7.96 -96.29
N CYS A 95 31.76 8.73 -96.80
CA CYS A 95 32.03 10.09 -96.33
C CYS A 95 30.84 11.03 -96.57
N ALA A 96 30.19 10.95 -97.74
CA ALA A 96 29.02 11.78 -98.07
C ALA A 96 27.79 11.42 -97.21
N ASP A 97 27.57 10.13 -96.93
CA ASP A 97 26.48 9.66 -96.08
C ASP A 97 26.67 10.11 -94.62
N LEU A 98 27.91 10.05 -94.10
CA LEU A 98 28.24 10.59 -92.79
C LEU A 98 28.14 12.13 -92.74
N ASP A 99 28.59 12.85 -93.77
CA ASP A 99 28.47 14.31 -93.82
C ASP A 99 27.01 14.77 -93.82
N LYS A 100 26.15 14.07 -94.57
CA LYS A 100 24.70 14.30 -94.58
C LYS A 100 24.08 14.03 -93.20
N TRP A 101 24.48 12.94 -92.54
CA TRP A 101 24.01 12.63 -91.19
C TRP A 101 24.50 13.65 -90.16
N LEU A 102 25.76 14.08 -90.22
CA LEU A 102 26.35 15.11 -89.35
C LEU A 102 25.65 16.45 -89.51
N THR A 103 25.29 16.83 -90.74
CA THR A 103 24.49 18.04 -91.00
C THR A 103 23.09 17.93 -90.38
N GLY A 104 22.48 16.74 -90.42
CA GLY A 104 21.20 16.46 -89.75
C GLY A 104 21.30 16.46 -88.21
N LEU A 105 22.41 15.97 -87.66
CA LEU A 105 22.70 16.00 -86.22
C LEU A 105 22.90 17.45 -85.74
N ASP A 106 23.71 18.23 -86.45
CA ASP A 106 23.94 19.66 -86.16
C ASP A 106 22.61 20.42 -86.13
N SER A 107 21.75 20.25 -87.13
CA SER A 107 20.41 20.87 -87.14
C SER A 107 19.55 20.49 -85.93
N GLN A 108 19.68 19.27 -85.39
CA GLN A 108 18.95 18.87 -84.18
C GLN A 108 19.56 19.49 -82.91
N LEU A 109 20.86 19.79 -82.91
CA LEU A 109 21.59 20.41 -81.80
C LEU A 109 21.37 21.92 -81.69
N GLN A 110 20.96 22.59 -82.78
CA GLN A 110 20.60 24.02 -82.78
C GLN A 110 19.29 24.35 -82.03
N SER A 111 18.60 23.36 -81.46
CA SER A 111 17.38 23.59 -80.68
C SER A 111 17.69 23.94 -79.24
N ASP A 112 17.30 25.16 -78.81
CA ASP A 112 17.35 25.63 -77.43
C ASP A 112 16.13 25.21 -76.58
N ASP A 113 15.35 24.23 -77.05
CA ASP A 113 14.23 23.67 -76.28
C ASP A 113 14.73 22.62 -75.28
N PHE A 114 14.69 22.99 -74.00
CA PHE A 114 15.08 22.14 -72.88
C PHE A 114 13.89 21.61 -72.08
N GLY A 115 12.67 21.63 -72.65
CA GLY A 115 11.43 21.13 -72.05
C GLY A 115 10.76 22.14 -71.12
N LYS A 116 9.45 21.93 -70.87
CA LYS A 116 8.59 22.84 -70.08
C LYS A 116 8.12 22.23 -68.76
N ASP A 117 8.26 20.92 -68.61
CA ASP A 117 7.84 20.13 -67.44
C ASP A 117 8.70 18.86 -67.33
N LEU A 118 8.68 18.19 -66.17
CA LEU A 118 9.49 17.00 -65.93
C LEU A 118 9.28 15.90 -66.98
N THR A 119 8.06 15.75 -67.49
CA THR A 119 7.70 14.73 -68.49
C THR A 119 8.36 15.03 -69.83
N SER A 120 8.24 16.26 -70.32
CA SER A 120 8.82 16.73 -71.58
C SER A 120 10.35 16.70 -71.54
N VAL A 121 10.97 17.12 -70.43
CA VAL A 121 12.43 17.01 -70.25
C VAL A 121 12.89 15.55 -70.27
N ASN A 122 12.19 14.65 -69.59
CA ASN A 122 12.54 13.22 -69.61
C ASN A 122 12.40 12.60 -71.00
N ILE A 123 11.40 13.02 -71.79
CA ILE A 123 11.26 12.60 -73.19
C ILE A 123 12.45 13.13 -74.02
N MET A 124 12.84 14.39 -73.83
CA MET A 124 13.99 14.98 -74.54
C MET A 124 15.32 14.34 -74.14
N LEU A 125 15.53 14.01 -72.87
CA LEU A 125 16.70 13.25 -72.40
C LEU A 125 16.75 11.85 -73.02
N LYS A 126 15.61 11.15 -73.13
CA LYS A 126 15.56 9.87 -73.85
C LYS A 126 15.92 10.02 -75.33
N LYS A 127 15.45 11.09 -76.00
CA LYS A 127 15.83 11.40 -77.38
C LYS A 127 17.33 11.72 -77.49
N GLN A 128 17.87 12.51 -76.58
CA GLN A 128 19.29 12.84 -76.48
C GLN A 128 20.14 11.59 -76.27
N GLN A 129 19.73 10.68 -75.38
CA GLN A 129 20.40 9.40 -75.16
C GLN A 129 20.40 8.52 -76.43
N MET A 130 19.27 8.47 -77.15
CA MET A 130 19.21 7.77 -78.43
C MET A 130 20.16 8.39 -79.47
N LEU A 131 20.26 9.71 -79.53
CA LEU A 131 21.21 10.42 -80.39
C LEU A 131 22.66 10.11 -80.00
N GLU A 132 22.98 10.10 -78.70
CA GLU A 132 24.32 9.73 -78.19
C GLU A 132 24.68 8.28 -78.56
N SER A 133 23.75 7.34 -78.45
CA SER A 133 23.97 5.96 -78.91
C SER A 133 24.18 5.88 -80.43
N GLN A 134 23.45 6.67 -81.22
CA GLN A 134 23.69 6.75 -82.67
C GLN A 134 25.06 7.34 -82.98
N VAL A 135 25.46 8.40 -82.27
CA VAL A 135 26.80 9.00 -82.38
C VAL A 135 27.87 7.98 -82.06
N GLU A 136 27.72 7.16 -81.01
CA GLU A 136 28.66 6.11 -80.65
C GLU A 136 28.80 5.03 -81.76
N VAL A 137 27.69 4.64 -82.39
CA VAL A 137 27.73 3.73 -83.54
C VAL A 137 28.44 4.38 -84.73
N ARG A 138 28.12 5.64 -85.05
CA ARG A 138 28.76 6.39 -86.14
C ARG A 138 30.23 6.72 -85.87
N GLN A 139 30.63 6.83 -84.61
CA GLN A 139 32.04 6.99 -84.22
C GLN A 139 32.86 5.79 -84.70
N LYS A 140 32.34 4.56 -84.52
CA LYS A 140 33.00 3.35 -85.03
C LYS A 140 33.11 3.35 -86.55
N GLU A 141 32.12 3.88 -87.25
CA GLU A 141 32.17 4.05 -88.71
C GLU A 141 33.22 5.08 -89.15
N VAL A 142 33.36 6.19 -88.40
CA VAL A 142 34.43 7.19 -88.63
C VAL A 142 35.82 6.59 -88.38
N GLU A 143 35.99 5.82 -87.30
CA GLU A 143 37.23 5.09 -87.00
C GLU A 143 37.56 4.05 -88.08
N GLU A 144 36.54 3.40 -88.65
CA GLU A 144 36.72 2.46 -89.75
C GLU A 144 37.09 3.18 -91.05
N LEU A 145 36.51 4.34 -91.35
CA LEU A 145 36.94 5.20 -92.47
C LEU A 145 38.38 5.68 -92.29
N GLN A 146 38.83 5.92 -91.05
CA GLN A 146 40.23 6.24 -90.78
C GLN A 146 41.16 5.08 -91.18
N LYS A 147 40.81 3.83 -90.83
CA LYS A 147 41.57 2.65 -91.26
C LYS A 147 41.51 2.44 -92.77
N GLN A 148 40.34 2.66 -93.39
CA GLN A 148 40.16 2.54 -94.85
C GLN A 148 40.97 3.60 -95.61
N SER A 149 41.05 4.84 -95.11
CA SER A 149 41.90 5.89 -95.68
C SER A 149 43.38 5.54 -95.57
N GLN A 150 43.82 5.00 -94.42
CA GLN A 150 45.21 4.54 -94.24
C GLN A 150 45.56 3.42 -95.22
N ALA A 151 44.64 2.47 -95.45
CA ALA A 151 44.82 1.40 -96.42
C ALA A 151 44.85 1.92 -97.88
N LEU A 152 44.01 2.90 -98.22
CA LEU A 152 44.01 3.57 -99.54
C LEU A 152 45.27 4.43 -99.77
N SER A 153 45.85 4.98 -98.70
CA SER A 153 47.06 5.81 -98.77
C SER A 153 48.33 4.98 -99.02
N GLN A 154 48.38 3.72 -98.59
CA GLN A 154 49.53 2.82 -98.81
C GLN A 154 49.65 2.33 -100.27
N GLU A 155 48.58 2.42 -101.07
CA GLU A 155 48.50 1.82 -102.42
C GLU A 155 48.78 2.82 -103.58
N GLY A 156 48.77 4.14 -103.32
CA GLY A 156 49.37 5.17 -104.19
C GLY A 156 48.45 5.92 -105.18
N LYS A 157 48.67 7.25 -105.25
CA LYS A 157 48.11 8.31 -106.14
C LYS A 157 46.59 8.57 -106.09
N GLY A 158 46.12 8.93 -104.90
CA GLY A 158 44.85 9.63 -104.66
C GLY A 158 44.75 10.21 -103.24
N SER A 159 45.89 10.43 -102.58
CA SER A 159 45.97 10.60 -101.12
C SER A 159 45.30 11.87 -100.63
N ASP A 160 45.49 13.02 -101.29
CA ASP A 160 45.15 14.31 -100.68
C ASP A 160 43.64 14.63 -100.69
N GLU A 161 42.91 14.23 -101.75
CA GLU A 161 41.47 14.50 -101.88
C GLU A 161 40.61 13.56 -101.02
N VAL A 162 41.02 12.29 -100.93
CA VAL A 162 40.40 11.25 -100.09
C VAL A 162 40.61 11.59 -98.61
N ASP A 163 41.83 11.99 -98.26
CA ASP A 163 42.16 12.37 -96.89
C ASP A 163 41.53 13.71 -96.50
N GLY A 164 41.38 14.67 -97.43
CA GLY A 164 40.66 15.92 -97.20
C GLY A 164 39.17 15.73 -96.86
N LYS A 165 38.47 14.81 -97.55
CA LYS A 165 37.06 14.47 -97.23
C LYS A 165 36.95 13.77 -95.87
N ARG A 166 37.87 12.85 -95.55
CA ARG A 166 37.96 12.21 -94.22
C ARG A 166 38.11 13.26 -93.12
N ILE A 167 39.13 14.11 -93.25
CA ILE A 167 39.47 15.15 -92.26
C ILE A 167 38.29 16.09 -92.06
N THR A 168 37.54 16.41 -93.12
CA THR A 168 36.34 17.25 -93.03
C THR A 168 35.25 16.58 -92.19
N VAL A 169 34.94 15.30 -92.46
CA VAL A 169 33.94 14.53 -91.69
C VAL A 169 34.39 14.32 -90.25
N GLU A 170 35.67 14.01 -90.02
CA GLU A 170 36.27 13.81 -88.70
C GLU A 170 36.25 15.10 -87.86
N ASN A 171 36.63 16.24 -88.45
CA ASN A 171 36.56 17.54 -87.80
C ASN A 171 35.12 17.96 -87.48
N LYS A 172 34.17 17.75 -88.41
CA LYS A 172 32.74 17.99 -88.16
C LYS A 172 32.21 17.09 -87.04
N PHE A 173 32.59 15.82 -87.03
CA PHE A 173 32.20 14.89 -85.96
C PHE A 173 32.72 15.37 -84.60
N GLN A 174 34.01 15.71 -84.51
CA GLN A 174 34.63 16.20 -83.27
C GLN A 174 34.03 17.53 -82.77
N THR A 175 33.75 18.46 -83.68
CA THR A 175 33.14 19.75 -83.31
C THR A 175 31.72 19.62 -82.78
N LEU A 176 30.99 18.56 -83.13
CA LEU A 176 29.63 18.31 -82.64
C LEU A 176 29.57 17.58 -81.28
N LEU A 177 30.66 16.96 -80.82
CA LEU A 177 30.69 16.26 -79.52
C LEU A 177 30.47 17.21 -78.33
N ALA A 178 31.10 18.39 -78.37
CA ALA A 178 30.97 19.38 -77.30
C ALA A 178 29.54 19.97 -77.21
N PRO A 179 28.91 20.43 -78.30
CA PRO A 179 27.49 20.83 -78.31
C PRO A 179 26.54 19.72 -77.86
N LEU A 180 26.77 18.47 -78.28
CA LEU A 180 25.97 17.32 -77.83
C LEU A 180 26.03 17.14 -76.32
N LYS A 181 27.24 17.16 -75.74
CA LYS A 181 27.44 17.08 -74.29
C LYS A 181 26.82 18.28 -73.56
N MET A 182 27.01 19.49 -74.10
CA MET A 182 26.47 20.71 -73.49
C MET A 182 24.94 20.69 -73.48
N ARG A 183 24.30 20.23 -74.56
CA ARG A 183 22.84 20.04 -74.60
C ARG A 183 22.36 19.02 -73.57
N ARG A 184 23.06 17.89 -73.43
CA ARG A 184 22.75 16.90 -72.39
C ARG A 184 22.85 17.51 -70.99
N ASP A 185 23.92 18.24 -70.71
CA ASP A 185 24.14 18.87 -69.40
C ASP A 185 23.06 19.93 -69.11
N ASN A 186 22.63 20.71 -70.11
CA ASN A 186 21.51 21.64 -70.00
C ASN A 186 20.16 20.94 -69.78
N LEU A 187 19.89 19.85 -70.50
CA LEU A 187 18.68 19.03 -70.29
C LEU A 187 18.66 18.38 -68.90
N MET A 188 19.81 17.92 -68.39
CA MET A 188 19.91 17.42 -67.03
C MET A 188 19.66 18.52 -66.00
N ALA A 189 20.24 19.72 -66.18
CA ALA A 189 19.99 20.86 -65.31
C ALA A 189 18.49 21.26 -65.30
N SER A 190 17.85 21.27 -66.47
CA SER A 190 16.40 21.49 -66.60
C SER A 190 15.59 20.43 -65.85
N ARG A 191 15.96 19.14 -65.97
CA ARG A 191 15.31 18.04 -65.25
C ARG A 191 15.42 18.22 -63.74
N GLU A 192 16.60 18.55 -63.24
CA GLU A 192 16.83 18.76 -61.81
C GLU A 192 15.98 19.92 -61.26
N ILE A 193 15.83 21.02 -62.00
CA ILE A 193 14.96 22.14 -61.60
C ILE A 193 13.49 21.70 -61.53
N HIS A 194 13.00 20.97 -62.55
CA HIS A 194 11.61 20.51 -62.56
C HIS A 194 11.34 19.45 -61.49
N GLN A 195 12.29 18.55 -61.24
CA GLN A 195 12.20 17.57 -60.16
C GLN A 195 12.18 18.27 -58.80
N PHE A 196 13.07 19.25 -58.60
CA PHE A 196 13.10 20.07 -57.39
C PHE A 196 11.76 20.78 -57.14
N ASN A 197 11.19 21.44 -58.16
CA ASN A 197 9.91 22.13 -58.02
C ASN A 197 8.77 21.18 -57.63
N ARG A 198 8.78 19.96 -58.17
CA ARG A 198 7.81 18.92 -57.80
C ARG A 198 8.03 18.44 -56.36
N ASP A 199 9.28 18.18 -55.97
CA ASP A 199 9.61 17.77 -54.61
C ASP A 199 9.16 18.82 -53.59
N VAL A 200 9.37 20.11 -53.89
CA VAL A 200 8.89 21.23 -53.05
C VAL A 200 7.37 21.27 -52.99
N GLU A 201 6.68 21.15 -54.12
CA GLU A 201 5.21 21.15 -54.16
C GLU A 201 4.62 19.98 -53.36
N ASP A 202 5.18 18.77 -53.51
CA ASP A 202 4.73 17.58 -52.79
C ASP A 202 4.88 17.76 -51.27
N GLU A 203 5.98 18.38 -50.81
CA GLU A 203 6.19 18.67 -49.38
C GLU A 203 5.32 19.82 -48.88
N ILE A 204 5.09 20.88 -49.67
CA ILE A 204 4.14 21.95 -49.33
C ILE A 204 2.74 21.36 -49.13
N LEU A 205 2.27 20.56 -50.09
CA LEU A 205 0.95 19.91 -50.02
C LEU A 205 0.84 19.02 -48.77
N TRP A 206 1.90 18.24 -48.47
CA TRP A 206 1.93 17.40 -47.28
C TRP A 206 1.82 18.24 -46.00
N VAL A 207 2.56 19.34 -45.89
CA VAL A 207 2.46 20.24 -44.72
C VAL A 207 1.06 20.85 -44.63
N GLU A 208 0.50 21.33 -45.75
CA GLU A 208 -0.85 21.92 -45.78
C GLU A 208 -1.95 20.94 -45.37
N GLU A 209 -1.85 19.67 -45.75
CA GLU A 209 -2.79 18.61 -45.33
C GLU A 209 -2.71 18.31 -43.83
N ARG A 210 -1.51 18.38 -43.24
CA ARG A 210 -1.26 18.03 -41.83
C ARG A 210 -1.40 19.21 -40.87
N LEU A 211 -1.20 20.43 -41.36
CA LEU A 211 -1.27 21.65 -40.55
C LEU A 211 -2.60 21.80 -39.77
N PRO A 212 -3.79 21.48 -40.33
CA PRO A 212 -5.04 21.50 -39.57
C PRO A 212 -5.02 20.62 -38.32
N LEU A 213 -4.34 19.47 -38.36
CA LEU A 213 -4.20 18.56 -37.23
C LEU A 213 -3.33 19.18 -36.12
N ALA A 214 -2.24 19.86 -36.51
CA ALA A 214 -1.35 20.57 -35.59
C ALA A 214 -2.02 21.81 -34.96
N THR A 215 -2.78 22.57 -35.76
CA THR A 215 -3.44 23.80 -35.31
C THR A 215 -4.69 23.58 -34.48
N SER A 216 -5.21 22.35 -34.41
CA SER A 216 -6.40 22.05 -33.64
C SER A 216 -6.23 22.49 -32.18
N THR A 217 -7.28 23.07 -31.62
CA THR A 217 -7.40 23.46 -30.21
C THR A 217 -8.33 22.53 -29.44
N ASP A 218 -8.72 21.39 -30.03
CA ASP A 218 -9.48 20.36 -29.30
C ASP A 218 -8.53 19.50 -28.48
N HIS A 219 -8.79 19.42 -27.18
CA HIS A 219 -8.02 18.65 -26.20
C HIS A 219 -8.83 17.49 -25.60
N GLY A 220 -10.10 17.29 -25.98
CA GLY A 220 -10.99 16.33 -25.36
C GLY A 220 -11.66 16.83 -24.07
N HIS A 221 -12.52 16.00 -23.48
CA HIS A 221 -13.35 16.36 -22.32
C HIS A 221 -13.24 15.37 -21.14
N ASN A 222 -12.44 14.32 -21.30
CA ASN A 222 -12.16 13.32 -20.26
C ASN A 222 -10.75 12.75 -20.45
N LEU A 223 -10.24 12.06 -19.44
CA LEU A 223 -8.88 11.50 -19.44
C LEU A 223 -8.61 10.60 -20.65
N GLN A 224 -9.55 9.70 -21.02
CA GLN A 224 -9.33 8.78 -22.15
C GLN A 224 -9.23 9.50 -23.50
N THR A 225 -10.07 10.51 -23.72
CA THR A 225 -10.07 11.31 -24.96
C THR A 225 -8.80 12.14 -25.08
N VAL A 226 -8.32 12.74 -24.00
CA VAL A 226 -7.05 13.50 -23.99
C VAL A 226 -5.88 12.57 -24.29
N GLN A 227 -5.80 11.41 -23.63
CA GLN A 227 -4.74 10.41 -23.88
C GLN A 227 -4.71 9.93 -25.33
N LEU A 228 -5.89 9.72 -25.94
CA LEU A 228 -5.99 9.39 -27.36
C LEU A 228 -5.45 10.52 -28.25
N LEU A 229 -5.80 11.77 -27.95
CA LEU A 229 -5.33 12.93 -28.71
C LEU A 229 -3.83 13.16 -28.54
N ILE A 230 -3.26 12.90 -27.36
CA ILE A 230 -1.80 12.88 -27.14
C ILE A 230 -1.15 11.85 -28.05
N LYS A 231 -1.66 10.61 -28.10
CA LYS A 231 -1.12 9.56 -28.99
C LYS A 231 -1.19 9.98 -30.47
N LYS A 232 -2.30 10.60 -30.89
CA LYS A 232 -2.44 11.13 -32.26
C LYS A 232 -1.42 12.24 -32.55
N ASN A 233 -1.20 13.16 -31.61
CA ASN A 233 -0.19 14.22 -31.76
C ASN A 233 1.24 13.66 -31.80
N GLN A 234 1.54 12.63 -31.00
CA GLN A 234 2.82 11.92 -31.05
C GLN A 234 3.04 11.21 -32.40
N THR A 235 1.99 10.64 -33.00
CA THR A 235 2.07 10.11 -34.37
C THR A 235 2.41 11.21 -35.36
N LEU A 236 1.75 12.37 -35.27
CA LEU A 236 2.07 13.52 -36.12
C LEU A 236 3.51 14.01 -35.92
N GLN A 237 4.00 14.09 -34.67
CA GLN A 237 5.41 14.44 -34.39
C GLN A 237 6.38 13.46 -35.07
N LYS A 238 6.08 12.15 -35.05
CA LYS A 238 6.88 11.13 -35.74
C LYS A 238 6.81 11.26 -37.26
N GLU A 239 5.63 11.57 -37.82
CA GLU A 239 5.48 11.85 -39.25
C GLU A 239 6.34 13.05 -39.67
N ILE A 240 6.28 14.16 -38.93
CA ILE A 240 7.13 15.35 -39.16
C ILE A 240 8.62 15.00 -39.06
N GLN A 241 9.01 14.24 -38.04
CA GLN A 241 10.40 13.78 -37.89
C GLN A 241 10.85 12.90 -39.06
N GLY A 242 9.97 12.07 -39.62
CA GLY A 242 10.24 11.22 -40.78
C GLY A 242 10.41 12.02 -42.08
N HIS A 243 9.73 13.16 -42.22
CA HIS A 243 9.85 14.06 -43.37
C HIS A 243 11.05 15.02 -43.28
N GLN A 244 11.62 15.23 -42.08
CA GLN A 244 12.78 16.12 -41.87
C GLN A 244 13.96 15.86 -42.84
N PRO A 245 14.40 14.60 -43.11
CA PRO A 245 15.49 14.36 -44.06
C PRO A 245 15.15 14.78 -45.50
N ARG A 246 13.88 14.69 -45.91
CA ARG A 246 13.45 15.11 -47.26
C ARG A 246 13.42 16.63 -47.37
N PHE A 247 12.96 17.31 -46.32
CA PHE A 247 13.06 18.77 -46.23
C PHE A 247 14.53 19.24 -46.27
N ASP A 248 15.42 18.59 -45.51
CA ASP A 248 16.85 18.93 -45.45
C ASP A 248 17.53 18.71 -46.82
N ASP A 249 17.22 17.63 -47.53
CA ASP A 249 17.72 17.34 -48.88
C ASP A 249 17.24 18.39 -49.90
N ILE A 250 15.95 18.74 -49.90
CA ILE A 250 15.41 19.81 -50.76
C ILE A 250 16.14 21.12 -50.45
N PHE A 251 16.34 21.44 -49.18
CA PHE A 251 17.04 22.65 -48.78
C PHE A 251 18.51 22.64 -49.25
N GLU A 252 19.24 21.55 -49.10
CA GLU A 252 20.63 21.43 -49.57
C GLU A 252 20.72 21.56 -51.10
N ARG A 253 19.87 20.84 -51.85
CA ARG A 253 19.78 20.94 -53.32
C ARG A 253 19.45 22.36 -53.77
N SER A 254 18.56 23.06 -53.06
CA SER A 254 18.22 24.45 -53.37
C SER A 254 19.43 25.37 -53.27
N GLN A 255 20.31 25.20 -52.28
CA GLN A 255 21.51 26.04 -52.15
C GLN A 255 22.46 25.86 -53.34
N GLN A 256 22.56 24.64 -53.88
CA GLN A 256 23.37 24.35 -55.05
C GLN A 256 22.80 25.04 -56.31
N VAL A 257 21.49 24.94 -56.53
CA VAL A 257 20.79 25.57 -57.67
C VAL A 257 20.89 27.10 -57.60
N LEU A 258 20.79 27.68 -56.41
CA LEU A 258 20.83 29.13 -56.20
C LEU A 258 22.23 29.76 -56.35
N ARG A 259 23.31 28.97 -56.19
CA ARG A 259 24.69 29.44 -56.43
C ARG A 259 25.01 29.63 -57.92
N ALA A 260 24.26 28.98 -58.82
CA ALA A 260 24.53 28.99 -60.26
C ALA A 260 24.07 30.27 -61.01
N GLY A 261 23.41 31.22 -60.34
CA GLY A 261 23.13 32.56 -60.91
C GLY A 261 22.19 32.59 -62.13
N SER A 262 21.23 31.66 -62.21
CA SER A 262 20.27 31.53 -63.32
C SER A 262 19.03 32.43 -63.16
N PRO A 263 18.39 32.93 -64.25
CA PRO A 263 17.09 33.62 -64.22
C PRO A 263 15.95 32.83 -63.55
N THR A 264 16.10 31.50 -63.43
CA THR A 264 15.16 30.61 -62.72
C THR A 264 15.30 30.63 -61.19
N ALA A 265 16.27 31.36 -60.64
CA ALA A 265 16.55 31.36 -59.20
C ALA A 265 15.47 32.04 -58.35
N GLU A 266 14.80 33.09 -58.85
CA GLU A 266 13.87 33.88 -58.03
C GLU A 266 12.57 33.13 -57.70
N PRO A 267 11.87 32.48 -58.65
CA PRO A 267 10.70 31.65 -58.33
C PRO A 267 11.04 30.49 -57.38
N ILE A 268 12.22 29.90 -57.54
CA ILE A 268 12.74 28.83 -56.67
C ILE A 268 12.95 29.36 -55.24
N ARG A 269 13.50 30.56 -55.07
CA ARG A 269 13.65 31.21 -53.75
C ARG A 269 12.31 31.43 -53.06
N GLN A 270 11.30 31.91 -53.79
CA GLN A 270 9.98 32.17 -53.23
C GLN A 270 9.34 30.89 -52.70
N ARG A 271 9.34 29.83 -53.53
CA ARG A 271 8.80 28.50 -53.16
C ARG A 271 9.55 27.87 -51.99
N LEU A 272 10.88 28.01 -51.95
CA LEU A 272 11.67 27.54 -50.81
C LEU A 272 11.33 28.29 -49.52
N THR A 273 11.17 29.62 -49.61
CA THR A 273 10.80 30.46 -48.46
C THR A 273 9.43 30.08 -47.91
N GLU A 274 8.47 29.79 -48.80
CA GLU A 274 7.14 29.29 -48.46
C GLU A 274 7.22 27.94 -47.73
N LEU A 275 7.95 26.96 -48.28
CA LEU A 275 8.15 25.66 -47.65
C LEU A 275 8.80 25.79 -46.28
N GLN A 276 9.85 26.62 -46.13
CA GLN A 276 10.50 26.87 -44.85
C GLN A 276 9.54 27.47 -43.82
N ALA A 277 8.73 28.46 -44.21
CA ALA A 277 7.77 29.10 -43.33
C ALA A 277 6.68 28.11 -42.88
N LEU A 278 6.17 27.28 -43.79
CA LEU A 278 5.19 26.24 -43.49
C LEU A 278 5.77 25.15 -42.60
N TRP A 279 7.02 24.71 -42.86
CA TRP A 279 7.72 23.70 -42.07
C TRP A 279 7.93 24.14 -40.62
N GLU A 280 8.42 25.37 -40.41
CA GLU A 280 8.57 25.91 -39.06
C GLU A 280 7.22 26.11 -38.36
N ARG A 281 6.18 26.49 -39.12
CA ARG A 281 4.82 26.63 -38.59
C ARG A 281 4.27 25.30 -38.11
N ILE A 282 4.33 24.22 -38.91
CA ILE A 282 3.79 22.92 -38.49
C ILE A 282 4.55 22.35 -37.29
N ARG A 283 5.87 22.52 -37.22
CA ARG A 283 6.68 22.13 -36.05
C ARG A 283 6.25 22.89 -34.80
N LYS A 284 6.15 24.21 -34.89
CA LYS A 284 5.75 25.07 -33.76
C LYS A 284 4.32 24.77 -33.31
N GLU A 285 3.37 24.64 -34.22
CA GLU A 285 1.97 24.36 -33.87
C GLU A 285 1.79 22.96 -33.25
N THR A 286 2.54 21.97 -33.74
CA THR A 286 2.52 20.61 -33.16
C THR A 286 3.08 20.60 -31.74
N GLU A 287 4.12 21.38 -31.47
CA GLU A 287 4.68 21.52 -30.12
C GLU A 287 3.74 22.30 -29.19
N ASN A 288 3.18 23.42 -29.64
CA ASN A 288 2.16 24.17 -28.90
C ASN A 288 0.96 23.28 -28.55
N ARG A 289 0.51 22.46 -29.51
CA ARG A 289 -0.57 21.49 -29.28
C ARG A 289 -0.15 20.40 -28.29
N HIS A 290 1.10 19.95 -28.31
CA HIS A 290 1.62 19.01 -27.32
C HIS A 290 1.56 19.59 -25.90
N SER A 291 2.03 20.82 -25.69
CA SER A 291 1.95 21.50 -24.39
C SER A 291 0.51 21.65 -23.90
N ARG A 292 -0.41 22.13 -24.76
CA ARG A 292 -1.84 22.24 -24.41
C ARG A 292 -2.47 20.89 -24.04
N LEU A 293 -2.12 19.82 -24.76
CA LEU A 293 -2.62 18.48 -24.45
C LEU A 293 -2.02 17.94 -23.15
N SER A 294 -0.77 18.27 -22.81
CA SER A 294 -0.15 17.90 -21.55
C SER A 294 -0.83 18.59 -20.36
N GLU A 295 -1.06 19.90 -20.46
CA GLU A 295 -1.82 20.68 -19.46
C GLU A 295 -3.23 20.09 -19.27
N ALA A 296 -3.95 19.86 -20.38
CA ALA A 296 -5.27 19.24 -20.32
C ALA A 296 -5.24 17.84 -19.70
N HIS A 297 -4.19 17.05 -19.93
CA HIS A 297 -4.03 15.72 -19.34
C HIS A 297 -3.83 15.80 -17.83
N GLU A 298 -2.97 16.68 -17.35
CA GLU A 298 -2.73 16.87 -15.92
C GLU A 298 -4.02 17.28 -15.18
N ALA A 299 -4.78 18.22 -15.74
CA ALA A 299 -6.07 18.61 -15.17
C ALA A 299 -7.09 17.47 -15.18
N GLN A 300 -7.18 16.71 -16.28
CA GLN A 300 -8.14 15.60 -16.39
C GLN A 300 -7.76 14.41 -15.52
N GLN A 301 -6.47 14.16 -15.31
CA GLN A 301 -5.99 13.18 -14.33
C GLN A 301 -6.43 13.59 -12.91
N TYR A 302 -6.19 14.86 -12.54
CA TYR A 302 -6.65 15.38 -11.25
C TYR A 302 -8.17 15.24 -11.06
N TYR A 303 -8.98 15.60 -12.07
CA TYR A 303 -10.43 15.47 -11.97
C TYR A 303 -10.90 14.01 -11.84
N PHE A 304 -10.20 13.09 -12.52
CA PHE A 304 -10.47 11.65 -12.39
C PHE A 304 -10.17 11.16 -10.97
N ASP A 305 -8.97 11.43 -10.46
CA ASP A 305 -8.54 11.01 -9.12
C ASP A 305 -9.43 11.63 -8.03
N ALA A 306 -9.81 12.91 -8.19
CA ALA A 306 -10.74 13.58 -7.27
C ALA A 306 -12.14 12.95 -7.30
N ALA A 307 -12.64 12.54 -8.48
CA ALA A 307 -13.92 11.87 -8.58
C ALA A 307 -13.90 10.47 -7.95
N GLU A 308 -12.79 9.72 -8.06
CA GLU A 308 -12.61 8.45 -7.35
C GLU A 308 -12.62 8.65 -5.84
N ALA A 309 -11.94 9.69 -5.34
CA ALA A 309 -11.96 10.03 -3.91
C ALA A 309 -13.35 10.41 -3.42
N GLU A 310 -14.09 11.24 -4.16
CA GLU A 310 -15.47 11.59 -3.82
C GLU A 310 -16.40 10.37 -3.80
N ALA A 311 -16.27 9.48 -4.78
CA ALA A 311 -17.07 8.26 -4.84
C ALA A 311 -16.78 7.34 -3.66
N TRP A 312 -15.50 7.14 -3.32
CA TRP A 312 -15.10 6.34 -2.17
C TRP A 312 -15.62 6.93 -0.85
N MET A 313 -15.47 8.25 -0.64
CA MET A 313 -15.98 8.91 0.57
C MET A 313 -17.50 8.81 0.68
N SER A 314 -18.23 8.97 -0.43
CA SER A 314 -19.70 8.84 -0.46
C SER A 314 -20.16 7.42 -0.12
N GLU A 315 -19.41 6.40 -0.56
CA GLU A 315 -19.68 5.00 -0.21
C GLU A 315 -19.45 4.75 1.30
N GLN A 316 -18.36 5.28 1.86
CA GLN A 316 -18.09 5.16 3.31
C GLN A 316 -19.13 5.90 4.15
N GLU A 317 -19.55 7.09 3.71
CA GLU A 317 -20.63 7.86 4.33
C GLU A 317 -21.91 7.03 4.37
N LEU A 318 -22.30 6.41 3.25
CA LEU A 318 -23.48 5.55 3.17
C LEU A 318 -23.41 4.37 4.15
N TYR A 319 -22.25 3.73 4.29
CA TYR A 319 -22.07 2.67 5.29
C TYR A 319 -22.18 3.18 6.72
N MET A 320 -21.75 4.42 6.99
CA MET A 320 -21.86 5.05 8.31
C MET A 320 -23.27 5.50 8.67
N MET A 321 -24.07 5.89 7.69
CA MET A 321 -25.48 6.25 7.89
C MET A 321 -26.39 5.04 8.15
N SER A 322 -25.92 3.81 7.98
CA SER A 322 -26.71 2.63 8.30
C SER A 322 -26.95 2.48 9.81
N GLU A 323 -28.23 2.52 10.22
CA GLU A 323 -28.65 2.38 11.62
C GLU A 323 -28.77 0.91 12.06
N GLU A 324 -27.68 0.16 12.05
CA GLU A 324 -27.65 -1.15 12.69
C GLU A 324 -27.57 -0.96 14.22
N LYS A 325 -28.58 -1.40 14.97
CA LYS A 325 -28.65 -1.25 16.43
C LYS A 325 -28.23 -2.54 17.13
N ALA A 326 -27.30 -2.42 18.09
CA ALA A 326 -26.91 -3.53 18.95
C ALA A 326 -28.07 -4.00 19.83
N LYS A 327 -28.17 -5.33 20.00
CA LYS A 327 -29.23 -5.98 20.78
C LYS A 327 -28.78 -6.40 22.18
N ASP A 328 -27.47 -6.57 22.36
CA ASP A 328 -26.80 -7.03 23.57
C ASP A 328 -25.36 -6.49 23.63
N GLU A 329 -24.67 -6.72 24.75
CA GLU A 329 -23.27 -6.29 24.94
C GLU A 329 -22.35 -6.86 23.85
N GLN A 330 -22.46 -8.15 23.52
CA GLN A 330 -21.58 -8.80 22.54
C GLN A 330 -21.73 -8.21 21.14
N SER A 331 -22.95 -7.94 20.69
CA SER A 331 -23.23 -7.29 19.41
C SER A 331 -22.75 -5.84 19.41
N SER A 332 -22.86 -5.11 20.52
CA SER A 332 -22.31 -3.75 20.62
C SER A 332 -20.79 -3.71 20.50
N VAL A 333 -20.07 -4.66 21.13
CA VAL A 333 -18.61 -4.82 20.98
C VAL A 333 -18.24 -5.18 19.54
N ALA A 334 -18.99 -6.08 18.91
CA ALA A 334 -18.74 -6.45 17.51
C ALA A 334 -18.93 -5.26 16.55
N MET A 335 -19.95 -4.42 16.79
CA MET A 335 -20.18 -3.21 16.02
C MET A 335 -19.09 -2.17 16.23
N LEU A 336 -18.64 -1.93 17.47
CA LEU A 336 -17.50 -1.06 17.78
C LEU A 336 -16.24 -1.51 17.05
N LYS A 337 -15.94 -2.82 17.07
CA LYS A 337 -14.78 -3.37 16.37
C LYS A 337 -14.88 -3.20 14.84
N LYS A 338 -16.07 -3.40 14.27
CA LYS A 338 -16.33 -3.16 12.83
C LYS A 338 -16.15 -1.68 12.48
N HIS A 339 -16.63 -0.78 13.34
CA HIS A 339 -16.47 0.67 13.18
C HIS A 339 -15.01 1.10 13.27
N GLN A 340 -14.24 0.54 14.21
CA GLN A 340 -12.81 0.82 14.34
C GLN A 340 -12.01 0.49 13.07
N ILE A 341 -12.37 -0.60 12.36
CA ILE A 341 -11.75 -0.93 11.07
C ILE A 341 -12.09 0.11 10.00
N LEU A 342 -13.33 0.61 10.01
CA LEU A 342 -13.78 1.65 9.10
C LEU A 342 -13.07 2.99 9.40
N GLU A 343 -12.95 3.38 10.67
CA GLU A 343 -12.19 4.57 11.09
C GLU A 343 -10.74 4.50 10.62
N GLN A 344 -10.08 3.34 10.77
CA GLN A 344 -8.72 3.15 10.28
C GLN A 344 -8.64 3.33 8.75
N ALA A 345 -9.61 2.79 8.01
CA ALA A 345 -9.65 2.98 6.56
C ALA A 345 -9.84 4.46 6.16
N VAL A 346 -10.62 5.23 6.92
CA VAL A 346 -10.78 6.68 6.74
C VAL A 346 -9.49 7.44 7.07
N GLU A 347 -8.78 7.03 8.12
CA GLU A 347 -7.49 7.63 8.49
C GLU A 347 -6.40 7.32 7.46
N ASP A 348 -6.29 6.08 7.00
CA ASP A 348 -5.35 5.66 5.96
C ASP A 348 -5.59 6.38 4.62
N TYR A 349 -6.84 6.76 4.33
CA TYR A 349 -7.19 7.51 3.13
C TYR A 349 -6.68 8.97 3.15
N ALA A 350 -6.21 9.49 4.29
CA ALA A 350 -5.63 10.83 4.39
C ALA A 350 -4.51 11.05 3.37
N ASP A 351 -3.69 10.02 3.11
CA ASP A 351 -2.58 10.10 2.17
C ASP A 351 -3.05 10.38 0.74
N ALA A 352 -4.17 9.79 0.31
CA ALA A 352 -4.75 10.04 -1.01
C ALA A 352 -5.26 11.50 -1.13
N VAL A 353 -5.94 12.00 -0.09
CA VAL A 353 -6.39 13.40 -0.03
C VAL A 353 -5.20 14.37 -0.03
N HIS A 354 -4.12 14.03 0.69
CA HIS A 354 -2.89 14.83 0.70
C HIS A 354 -2.19 14.84 -0.66
N GLN A 355 -2.15 13.72 -1.37
CA GLN A 355 -1.62 13.64 -2.73
C GLN A 355 -2.44 14.51 -3.69
N LEU A 356 -3.77 14.43 -3.67
CA LEU A 356 -4.66 15.30 -4.44
C LEU A 356 -4.40 16.79 -4.14
N SER A 357 -4.29 17.13 -2.85
CA SER A 357 -3.99 18.49 -2.39
C SER A 357 -2.62 18.98 -2.89
N SER A 358 -1.60 18.10 -2.91
CA SER A 358 -0.27 18.40 -3.46
C SER A 358 -0.33 18.66 -4.97
N THR A 359 -1.01 17.80 -5.73
CA THR A 359 -1.20 17.95 -7.17
C THR A 359 -1.95 19.24 -7.50
N SER A 360 -3.04 19.52 -6.78
CA SER A 360 -3.81 20.76 -6.91
C SER A 360 -2.94 22.00 -6.67
N ARG A 361 -2.18 22.04 -5.56
CA ARG A 361 -1.24 23.14 -5.30
C ARG A 361 -0.16 23.30 -6.36
N GLY A 362 0.36 22.18 -6.87
CA GLY A 362 1.36 22.17 -7.95
C GLY A 362 0.82 22.83 -9.22
N LEU A 363 -0.38 22.44 -9.65
CA LEU A 363 -1.04 22.99 -10.85
C LEU A 363 -1.38 24.48 -10.68
N VAL A 364 -1.84 24.88 -9.50
CA VAL A 364 -2.12 26.29 -9.19
C VAL A 364 -0.84 27.13 -9.19
N ALA A 365 0.23 26.62 -8.58
CA ALA A 365 1.53 27.32 -8.55
C ALA A 365 2.16 27.44 -9.94
N ALA A 366 1.92 26.47 -10.82
CA ALA A 366 2.32 26.52 -12.22
C ALA A 366 1.48 27.48 -13.08
N GLY A 367 0.40 28.07 -12.53
CA GLY A 367 -0.49 28.98 -13.26
C GLY A 367 -1.37 28.29 -14.30
N HIS A 368 -1.74 27.03 -14.05
CA HIS A 368 -2.54 26.22 -14.98
C HIS A 368 -3.90 26.91 -15.33
N PRO A 369 -4.40 26.87 -16.57
CA PRO A 369 -5.65 27.55 -16.96
C PRO A 369 -6.88 27.18 -16.10
N ASP A 370 -6.97 25.92 -15.66
CA ASP A 370 -8.05 25.40 -14.82
C ASP A 370 -7.84 25.62 -13.29
N SER A 371 -6.85 26.42 -12.87
CA SER A 371 -6.46 26.58 -11.46
C SER A 371 -7.62 26.89 -10.52
N GLU A 372 -8.53 27.79 -10.88
CA GLU A 372 -9.67 28.15 -10.04
C GLU A 372 -10.62 26.96 -9.83
N ARG A 373 -10.95 26.23 -10.90
CA ARG A 373 -11.85 25.06 -10.86
C ARG A 373 -11.23 23.92 -10.07
N ILE A 374 -9.93 23.67 -10.27
CA ILE A 374 -9.15 22.68 -9.51
C ILE A 374 -9.14 23.04 -8.02
N GLY A 375 -8.91 24.31 -7.68
CA GLY A 375 -8.95 24.78 -6.29
C GLY A 375 -10.33 24.61 -5.63
N MET A 376 -11.42 24.94 -6.34
CA MET A 376 -12.78 24.72 -5.84
C MET A 376 -13.07 23.24 -5.60
N ARG A 377 -12.66 22.37 -6.54
CA ARG A 377 -12.84 20.92 -6.43
C ARG A 377 -12.03 20.34 -5.27
N GLN A 378 -10.79 20.79 -5.07
CA GLN A 378 -9.98 20.40 -3.92
C GLN A 378 -10.67 20.77 -2.60
N SER A 379 -11.21 21.98 -2.51
CA SER A 379 -11.94 22.41 -1.30
C SER A 379 -13.19 21.56 -1.04
N GLN A 380 -13.86 21.07 -2.09
CA GLN A 380 -14.97 20.13 -1.94
C GLN A 380 -14.50 18.78 -1.41
N VAL A 381 -13.44 18.20 -1.96
CA VAL A 381 -12.82 16.95 -1.48
C VAL A 381 -12.41 17.09 -0.01
N ASP A 382 -11.73 18.19 0.36
CA ASP A 382 -11.30 18.45 1.73
C ASP A 382 -12.49 18.54 2.70
N LYS A 383 -13.59 19.20 2.29
CA LYS A 383 -14.82 19.30 3.09
C LYS A 383 -15.52 17.95 3.26
N LEU A 384 -15.61 17.14 2.20
CA LEU A 384 -16.19 15.80 2.27
C LEU A 384 -15.37 14.91 3.19
N TYR A 385 -14.04 14.98 3.10
CA TYR A 385 -13.16 14.19 3.97
C TYR A 385 -13.30 14.61 5.44
N ALA A 386 -13.31 15.92 5.73
CA ALA A 386 -13.54 16.43 7.08
C ALA A 386 -14.90 15.97 7.62
N GLY A 387 -15.98 16.13 6.84
CA GLY A 387 -17.31 15.67 7.22
C GLY A 387 -17.40 14.17 7.44
N LEU A 388 -16.66 13.37 6.66
CA LEU A 388 -16.57 11.92 6.85
C LEU A 388 -15.89 11.55 8.19
N LYS A 389 -14.85 12.29 8.59
CA LYS A 389 -14.19 12.10 9.89
C LYS A 389 -15.13 12.48 11.05
N ASP A 390 -15.82 13.62 10.92
CA ASP A 390 -16.80 14.07 11.92
C ASP A 390 -17.94 13.04 12.08
N LEU A 391 -18.45 12.50 10.97
CA LEU A 391 -19.47 11.45 10.99
C LEU A 391 -18.97 10.16 11.63
N ALA A 392 -17.72 9.78 11.36
CA ALA A 392 -17.10 8.61 11.97
C ALA A 392 -16.96 8.77 13.49
N GLU A 393 -16.55 9.94 13.96
CA GLU A 393 -16.45 10.25 15.39
C GLU A 393 -17.82 10.31 16.07
N GLU A 394 -18.82 10.92 15.44
CA GLU A 394 -20.20 10.94 15.95
C GLU A 394 -20.76 9.51 16.08
N ARG A 395 -20.55 8.67 15.06
CA ARG A 395 -20.97 7.27 15.09
C ARG A 395 -20.25 6.48 16.19
N ARG A 396 -18.94 6.71 16.38
CA ARG A 396 -18.17 6.09 17.48
C ARG A 396 -18.78 6.47 18.83
N GLY A 397 -19.07 7.75 19.05
CA GLY A 397 -19.71 8.24 20.29
C GLY A 397 -21.03 7.51 20.57
N LYS A 398 -21.91 7.39 19.57
CA LYS A 398 -23.19 6.67 19.71
C LYS A 398 -23.01 5.17 20.01
N LEU A 399 -22.01 4.53 19.40
CA LEU A 399 -21.70 3.12 19.65
C LEU A 399 -21.13 2.90 21.06
N ASP A 400 -20.25 3.80 21.52
CA ASP A 400 -19.69 3.77 22.88
C ASP A 400 -20.76 4.00 23.94
N GLU A 401 -21.65 4.98 23.74
CA GLU A 401 -22.82 5.19 24.60
C GLU A 401 -23.66 3.91 24.73
N ARG A 402 -23.97 3.28 23.59
CA ARG A 402 -24.76 2.04 23.59
C ARG A 402 -24.05 0.88 24.28
N PHE A 403 -22.74 0.74 24.08
CA PHE A 403 -21.94 -0.27 24.76
C PHE A 403 -21.92 -0.05 26.28
N ARG A 404 -21.69 1.18 26.73
CA ARG A 404 -21.70 1.53 28.17
C ARG A 404 -23.06 1.27 28.82
N LEU A 405 -24.16 1.53 28.11
CA LEU A 405 -25.50 1.18 28.60
C LEU A 405 -25.65 -0.32 28.86
N PHE A 406 -25.21 -1.17 27.92
CA PHE A 406 -25.28 -2.62 28.10
C PHE A 406 -24.34 -3.11 29.21
N GLN A 407 -23.15 -2.51 29.34
CA GLN A 407 -22.25 -2.80 30.44
C GLN A 407 -22.89 -2.47 31.79
N LEU A 408 -23.48 -1.28 31.92
CA LEU A 408 -24.17 -0.88 33.15
C LEU A 408 -25.34 -1.82 33.47
N ASN A 409 -26.16 -2.15 32.47
CA ASN A 409 -27.27 -3.09 32.65
C ASN A 409 -26.80 -4.43 33.20
N ARG A 410 -25.73 -5.02 32.65
CA ARG A 410 -25.14 -6.25 33.17
C ARG A 410 -24.64 -6.08 34.61
N GLU A 411 -23.96 -4.98 34.93
CA GLU A 411 -23.43 -4.75 36.28
C GLU A 411 -24.53 -4.54 37.32
N VAL A 412 -25.64 -3.92 36.94
CA VAL A 412 -26.87 -3.82 37.76
C VAL A 412 -27.45 -5.22 37.97
N ASP A 413 -27.74 -5.97 36.91
CA ASP A 413 -28.33 -7.32 36.99
C ASP A 413 -27.47 -8.27 37.85
N ASP A 414 -26.15 -8.27 37.65
CA ASP A 414 -25.18 -9.08 38.41
C ASP A 414 -25.15 -8.70 39.90
N LEU A 415 -25.42 -7.44 40.23
CA LEU A 415 -25.43 -6.96 41.61
C LEU A 415 -26.79 -7.21 42.27
N GLU A 416 -27.90 -7.00 41.57
CA GLU A 416 -29.24 -7.36 42.04
C GLU A 416 -29.33 -8.86 42.35
N GLN A 417 -28.80 -9.72 41.47
CA GLN A 417 -28.74 -11.15 41.74
C GLN A 417 -27.91 -11.47 42.99
N TRP A 418 -26.75 -10.82 43.16
CA TRP A 418 -25.93 -10.99 44.35
C TRP A 418 -26.64 -10.52 45.63
N ILE A 419 -27.39 -9.40 45.57
CA ILE A 419 -28.21 -8.91 46.69
C ILE A 419 -29.27 -9.96 47.05
N ALA A 420 -30.02 -10.48 46.07
CA ALA A 420 -31.03 -11.51 46.30
C ALA A 420 -30.45 -12.78 46.95
N GLU A 421 -29.25 -13.21 46.57
CA GLU A 421 -28.55 -14.33 47.22
C GLU A 421 -28.22 -14.04 48.69
N ARG A 422 -27.87 -12.79 49.02
CA ARG A 422 -27.58 -12.35 50.40
C ARG A 422 -28.84 -12.20 51.25
N GLU A 423 -29.94 -11.76 50.66
CA GLU A 423 -31.24 -11.66 51.32
C GLU A 423 -31.70 -13.01 51.87
N VAL A 424 -31.45 -14.11 51.14
CA VAL A 424 -31.77 -15.47 51.62
C VAL A 424 -31.07 -15.80 52.95
N VAL A 425 -29.83 -15.33 53.12
CA VAL A 425 -29.06 -15.55 54.36
C VAL A 425 -29.54 -14.61 55.47
N ALA A 426 -29.79 -13.34 55.15
CA ALA A 426 -30.29 -12.34 56.09
C ALA A 426 -31.69 -12.70 56.62
N GLY A 427 -32.56 -13.23 55.76
CA GLY A 427 -33.93 -13.68 56.08
C GLY A 427 -34.02 -15.05 56.76
N SER A 428 -32.90 -15.67 57.18
CA SER A 428 -32.94 -16.92 57.93
C SER A 428 -33.70 -16.75 59.26
N HIS A 429 -34.46 -17.78 59.67
CA HIS A 429 -35.27 -17.77 60.89
C HIS A 429 -34.61 -18.52 62.07
N GLU A 430 -33.40 -19.06 61.90
CA GLU A 430 -32.75 -19.90 62.91
C GLU A 430 -32.22 -19.08 64.10
N LEU A 431 -32.63 -19.34 65.35
CA LEU A 431 -32.26 -18.50 66.50
C LEU A 431 -31.27 -19.14 67.48
N GLY A 432 -30.75 -20.32 67.17
CA GLY A 432 -29.98 -21.14 68.08
C GLY A 432 -30.86 -22.02 68.96
N GLN A 433 -30.28 -23.10 69.48
CA GLN A 433 -30.98 -24.09 70.32
C GLN A 433 -30.49 -24.04 71.78
N ASP A 434 -29.24 -23.62 71.96
CA ASP A 434 -28.57 -23.43 73.24
C ASP A 434 -27.61 -22.22 73.15
N TYR A 435 -26.93 -21.92 74.26
CA TYR A 435 -26.06 -20.76 74.39
C TYR A 435 -24.85 -20.83 73.44
N GLU A 436 -24.24 -22.00 73.31
CA GLU A 436 -23.10 -22.22 72.43
C GLU A 436 -23.50 -22.04 70.95
N HIS A 437 -24.64 -22.60 70.54
CA HIS A 437 -25.14 -22.49 69.18
C HIS A 437 -25.52 -21.05 68.81
N VAL A 438 -26.24 -20.33 69.66
CA VAL A 438 -26.61 -18.94 69.37
C VAL A 438 -25.38 -18.02 69.36
N THR A 439 -24.36 -18.30 70.18
CA THR A 439 -23.09 -17.57 70.16
C THR A 439 -22.40 -17.74 68.81
N MET A 440 -22.28 -18.98 68.31
CA MET A 440 -21.71 -19.26 67.00
C MET A 440 -22.51 -18.59 65.86
N LEU A 441 -23.86 -18.69 65.90
CA LEU A 441 -24.71 -18.06 64.89
C LEU A 441 -24.56 -16.54 64.89
N GLN A 442 -24.52 -15.90 66.05
CA GLN A 442 -24.35 -14.45 66.18
C GLN A 442 -22.98 -14.01 65.65
N GLU A 443 -21.90 -14.71 66.00
CA GLU A 443 -20.55 -14.41 65.51
C GLU A 443 -20.46 -14.55 63.99
N ARG A 444 -20.95 -15.69 63.45
CA ARG A 444 -20.97 -15.94 62.01
C ARG A 444 -21.82 -14.92 61.26
N PHE A 445 -22.98 -14.54 61.81
CA PHE A 445 -23.84 -13.54 61.19
C PHE A 445 -23.23 -12.13 61.25
N ARG A 446 -22.51 -11.80 62.32
CA ARG A 446 -21.78 -10.52 62.43
C ARG A 446 -20.68 -10.41 61.37
N GLU A 447 -19.94 -11.49 61.12
CA GLU A 447 -18.97 -11.55 60.03
C GLU A 447 -19.64 -11.40 58.66
N PHE A 448 -20.73 -12.15 58.43
CA PHE A 448 -21.53 -12.03 57.21
C PHE A 448 -22.04 -10.60 56.97
N ALA A 449 -22.58 -9.95 57.99
CA ALA A 449 -23.11 -8.58 57.91
C ALA A 449 -22.01 -7.57 57.55
N ARG A 450 -20.84 -7.68 58.21
CA ARG A 450 -19.68 -6.82 57.94
C ARG A 450 -19.18 -7.01 56.51
N ASP A 451 -18.97 -8.26 56.10
CA ASP A 451 -18.40 -8.57 54.79
C ASP A 451 -19.38 -8.21 53.66
N THR A 452 -20.67 -8.44 53.87
CA THR A 452 -21.73 -8.01 52.94
C THR A 452 -21.79 -6.49 52.84
N GLY A 453 -21.78 -5.78 53.98
CA GLY A 453 -21.78 -4.31 54.01
C GLY A 453 -20.59 -3.71 53.26
N ASN A 454 -19.38 -4.22 53.49
CA ASN A 454 -18.17 -3.71 52.82
C ASN A 454 -18.20 -3.94 51.30
N ILE A 455 -18.44 -5.18 50.86
CA ILE A 455 -18.41 -5.55 49.44
C ILE A 455 -19.59 -4.94 48.69
N GLY A 456 -20.78 -5.00 49.30
CA GLY A 456 -22.00 -4.48 48.71
C GLY A 456 -21.94 -2.97 48.53
N GLN A 457 -21.51 -2.23 49.57
CA GLN A 457 -21.39 -0.77 49.46
C GLN A 457 -20.40 -0.35 48.36
N GLU A 458 -19.23 -0.99 48.30
CA GLU A 458 -18.25 -0.69 47.24
C GLU A 458 -18.84 -0.93 45.84
N ARG A 459 -19.55 -2.04 45.63
CA ARG A 459 -20.16 -2.37 44.34
C ARG A 459 -21.30 -1.43 43.99
N VAL A 460 -22.19 -1.13 44.95
CA VAL A 460 -23.31 -0.19 44.77
C VAL A 460 -22.79 1.21 44.45
N ASP A 461 -21.76 1.68 45.17
CA ASP A 461 -21.11 2.97 44.87
C ASP A 461 -20.49 2.99 43.48
N GLY A 462 -19.86 1.88 43.05
CA GLY A 462 -19.32 1.72 41.71
C GLY A 462 -20.38 1.84 40.61
N VAL A 463 -21.46 1.08 40.72
CA VAL A 463 -22.58 1.12 39.75
C VAL A 463 -23.28 2.48 39.76
N ASN A 464 -23.50 3.06 40.94
CA ASN A 464 -24.08 4.40 41.08
C ASN A 464 -23.23 5.46 40.38
N LYS A 465 -21.90 5.38 40.53
CA LYS A 465 -20.97 6.29 39.88
C LYS A 465 -21.04 6.16 38.35
N LEU A 466 -21.06 4.94 37.83
CA LEU A 466 -21.18 4.70 36.38
C LEU A 466 -22.51 5.23 35.84
N ALA A 467 -23.62 5.00 36.55
CA ALA A 467 -24.92 5.54 36.21
C ALA A 467 -24.91 7.09 36.20
N ASP A 468 -24.35 7.71 37.23
CA ASP A 468 -24.24 9.17 37.34
C ASP A 468 -23.35 9.77 36.24
N GLU A 469 -22.25 9.12 35.88
CA GLU A 469 -21.39 9.54 34.77
C GLU A 469 -22.16 9.56 33.44
N LEU A 470 -22.96 8.52 33.17
CA LEU A 470 -23.79 8.47 31.96
C LEU A 470 -24.92 9.51 31.96
N ILE A 471 -25.60 9.70 33.09
CA ILE A 471 -26.67 10.70 33.23
C ILE A 471 -26.09 12.11 33.06
N ASN A 472 -24.98 12.43 33.73
CA ASN A 472 -24.33 13.74 33.65
C ASN A 472 -23.75 14.03 32.26
N ALA A 473 -23.35 13.00 31.53
CA ALA A 473 -22.94 13.12 30.13
C ALA A 473 -24.12 13.38 29.16
N GLY A 474 -25.37 13.30 29.64
CA GLY A 474 -26.57 13.53 28.83
C GLY A 474 -26.97 12.35 27.97
N HIS A 475 -26.68 11.12 28.40
CA HIS A 475 -27.00 9.89 27.67
C HIS A 475 -28.50 9.81 27.29
N GLY A 476 -28.81 9.36 26.07
CA GLY A 476 -30.19 9.34 25.55
C GLY A 476 -31.19 8.52 26.38
N ASP A 477 -30.70 7.47 27.05
CA ASP A 477 -31.48 6.60 27.94
C ASP A 477 -31.37 6.97 29.45
N ALA A 478 -31.06 8.23 29.78
CA ALA A 478 -30.83 8.66 31.18
C ALA A 478 -31.97 8.34 32.15
N ALA A 479 -33.24 8.36 31.69
CA ALA A 479 -34.38 8.00 32.52
C ALA A 479 -34.35 6.52 32.93
N THR A 480 -34.10 5.62 31.97
CA THR A 480 -33.96 4.18 32.24
C THR A 480 -32.77 3.89 33.16
N ILE A 481 -31.65 4.59 32.96
CA ILE A 481 -30.46 4.46 33.81
C ILE A 481 -30.78 4.88 35.25
N ALA A 482 -31.53 5.96 35.44
CA ALA A 482 -31.97 6.41 36.76
C ALA A 482 -32.91 5.39 37.42
N GLU A 483 -33.84 4.81 36.66
CA GLU A 483 -34.74 3.75 37.16
C GLU A 483 -33.95 2.53 37.67
N TRP A 484 -32.95 2.06 36.91
CA TRP A 484 -32.06 0.97 37.35
C TRP A 484 -31.26 1.33 38.59
N LYS A 485 -30.73 2.55 38.63
CA LYS A 485 -29.98 3.06 39.78
C LYS A 485 -30.85 3.08 41.04
N ASP A 486 -32.06 3.61 40.94
CA ASP A 486 -32.99 3.72 42.06
C ASP A 486 -33.43 2.33 42.54
N GLY A 487 -33.81 1.43 41.62
CA GLY A 487 -34.19 0.05 41.96
C GLY A 487 -33.08 -0.72 42.67
N LEU A 488 -31.83 -0.61 42.19
CA LEU A 488 -30.68 -1.21 42.84
C LEU A 488 -30.45 -0.65 44.27
N ASN A 489 -30.58 0.67 44.44
CA ASN A 489 -30.41 1.30 45.75
C ASN A 489 -31.52 0.91 46.73
N GLU A 490 -32.76 0.75 46.26
CA GLU A 490 -33.87 0.23 47.05
C GLU A 490 -33.60 -1.20 47.51
N ALA A 491 -33.22 -2.11 46.60
CA ALA A 491 -32.88 -3.50 46.96
C ALA A 491 -31.71 -3.58 47.94
N TRP A 492 -30.70 -2.69 47.79
CA TRP A 492 -29.59 -2.62 48.75
C TRP A 492 -30.03 -2.14 50.14
N ALA A 493 -30.89 -1.13 50.21
CA ALA A 493 -31.44 -0.63 51.46
C ALA A 493 -32.26 -1.71 52.18
N ASP A 494 -33.12 -2.42 51.44
CA ASP A 494 -33.94 -3.52 51.97
C ASP A 494 -33.08 -4.64 52.58
N LEU A 495 -31.98 -5.03 51.90
CA LEU A 495 -31.03 -6.01 52.44
C LEU A 495 -30.37 -5.52 53.74
N LEU A 496 -29.98 -4.25 53.82
CA LEU A 496 -29.39 -3.69 55.05
C LEU A 496 -30.40 -3.69 56.21
N GLU A 497 -31.66 -3.38 55.95
CA GLU A 497 -32.72 -3.46 56.96
C GLU A 497 -32.97 -4.90 57.44
N LEU A 498 -32.94 -5.88 56.52
CA LEU A 498 -33.02 -7.29 56.87
C LEU A 498 -31.84 -7.74 57.74
N ILE A 499 -30.62 -7.30 57.40
CA ILE A 499 -29.42 -7.59 58.19
C ILE A 499 -29.52 -7.00 59.60
N ASP A 500 -29.97 -5.75 59.73
CA ASP A 500 -30.13 -5.10 61.03
C ASP A 500 -31.20 -5.80 61.87
N THR A 501 -32.37 -6.06 61.28
CA THR A 501 -33.46 -6.80 61.93
C THR A 501 -32.98 -8.16 62.43
N ARG A 502 -32.27 -8.91 61.59
CA ARG A 502 -31.73 -10.23 61.96
C ARG A 502 -30.67 -10.14 63.06
N THR A 503 -29.82 -9.11 63.03
CA THR A 503 -28.81 -8.85 64.07
C THR A 503 -29.47 -8.62 65.42
N GLN A 504 -30.53 -7.80 65.46
CA GLN A 504 -31.30 -7.53 66.68
C GLN A 504 -31.98 -8.80 67.21
N ILE A 505 -32.60 -9.60 66.34
CA ILE A 505 -33.26 -10.85 66.75
C ILE A 505 -32.25 -11.87 67.31
N LEU A 506 -31.08 -12.03 66.68
CA LEU A 506 -30.01 -12.89 67.19
C LEU A 506 -29.42 -12.38 68.51
N ALA A 507 -29.31 -11.06 68.69
CA ALA A 507 -28.91 -10.46 69.96
C ALA A 507 -29.91 -10.77 71.09
N ALA A 508 -31.21 -10.62 70.83
CA ALA A 508 -32.24 -10.98 71.79
C ALA A 508 -32.20 -12.48 72.15
N SER A 509 -32.06 -13.36 71.14
CA SER A 509 -31.91 -14.79 71.37
C SER A 509 -30.68 -15.13 72.20
N TYR A 510 -29.55 -14.48 71.91
CA TYR A 510 -28.30 -14.63 72.67
C TYR A 510 -28.50 -14.25 74.15
N GLU A 511 -29.12 -13.11 74.44
CA GLU A 511 -29.39 -12.69 75.83
C GLU A 511 -30.26 -13.69 76.59
N LEU A 512 -31.31 -14.21 75.93
CA LEU A 512 -32.20 -15.20 76.54
C LEU A 512 -31.48 -16.51 76.86
N HIS A 513 -30.71 -17.06 75.91
CA HIS A 513 -29.96 -18.30 76.13
C HIS A 513 -28.81 -18.11 77.12
N LYS A 514 -28.16 -16.95 77.11
CA LYS A 514 -27.14 -16.58 78.10
C LYS A 514 -27.73 -16.60 79.50
N PHE A 515 -28.91 -16.00 79.69
CA PHE A 515 -29.61 -16.02 80.98
C PHE A 515 -29.87 -17.45 81.47
N TYR A 516 -30.39 -18.33 80.60
CA TYR A 516 -30.62 -19.72 80.99
C TYR A 516 -29.33 -20.47 81.33
N HIS A 517 -28.25 -20.22 80.60
CA HIS A 517 -26.93 -20.78 80.89
C HIS A 517 -26.40 -20.27 82.23
N ASP A 518 -26.41 -18.95 82.44
CA ASP A 518 -25.95 -18.30 83.67
C ASP A 518 -26.76 -18.74 84.89
N ALA A 519 -28.09 -18.82 84.79
CA ALA A 519 -28.96 -19.34 85.85
C ALA A 519 -28.59 -20.77 86.24
N LYS A 520 -28.36 -21.64 85.25
CA LYS A 520 -27.98 -23.05 85.47
C LYS A 520 -26.60 -23.15 86.12
N GLU A 521 -25.62 -22.39 85.65
CA GLU A 521 -24.25 -22.37 86.19
C GLU A 521 -24.21 -21.81 87.63
N ILE A 522 -24.91 -20.71 87.88
CA ILE A 522 -25.02 -20.11 89.22
C ILE A 522 -25.71 -21.08 90.17
N LEU A 523 -26.84 -21.67 89.79
CA LEU A 523 -27.54 -22.69 90.58
C LEU A 523 -26.60 -23.85 90.94
N HIS A 524 -25.87 -24.37 89.94
CA HIS A 524 -24.92 -25.45 90.17
C HIS A 524 -23.83 -25.07 91.18
N ARG A 525 -23.25 -23.87 91.06
CA ARG A 525 -22.22 -23.37 91.98
C ARG A 525 -22.75 -23.16 93.40
N ILE A 526 -23.98 -22.66 93.54
CA ILE A 526 -24.64 -22.49 94.84
C ILE A 526 -24.85 -23.86 95.51
N LEU A 527 -25.39 -24.83 94.76
CA LEU A 527 -25.61 -26.19 95.28
C LEU A 527 -24.29 -26.89 95.64
N ASP A 528 -23.23 -26.72 94.84
CA ASP A 528 -21.90 -27.25 95.16
C ASP A 528 -21.31 -26.60 96.42
N LYS A 529 -21.43 -25.27 96.57
CA LYS A 529 -21.02 -24.56 97.80
C LYS A 529 -21.84 -25.02 99.02
N HIS A 530 -23.14 -25.21 98.87
CA HIS A 530 -24.00 -25.73 99.94
C HIS A 530 -23.57 -27.13 100.36
N LYS A 531 -23.26 -28.02 99.41
CA LYS A 531 -22.78 -29.38 99.70
C LYS A 531 -21.41 -29.39 100.39
N LYS A 532 -20.55 -28.42 100.08
CA LYS A 532 -19.21 -28.27 100.67
C LYS A 532 -19.20 -27.58 102.04
N LEU A 533 -20.35 -27.11 102.53
CA LEU A 533 -20.45 -26.54 103.87
C LEU A 533 -20.19 -27.66 104.90
N PRO A 534 -19.14 -27.57 105.73
CA PRO A 534 -18.86 -28.63 106.68
C PRO A 534 -19.98 -28.76 107.72
N GLU A 535 -20.12 -29.92 108.37
CA GLU A 535 -21.08 -30.12 109.47
C GLU A 535 -20.40 -30.14 110.85
N GLU A 536 -19.08 -30.34 110.89
CA GLU A 536 -18.33 -30.46 112.14
C GLU A 536 -18.25 -29.12 112.89
N LEU A 537 -18.40 -29.18 114.22
CA LEU A 537 -18.40 -28.02 115.11
C LEU A 537 -17.12 -27.90 115.98
N GLY A 538 -16.16 -28.82 115.84
CA GLY A 538 -14.92 -28.86 116.62
C GLY A 538 -15.05 -29.65 117.93
N ARG A 539 -13.92 -30.15 118.45
CA ARG A 539 -13.86 -31.02 119.66
C ARG A 539 -13.26 -30.30 120.88
N ASP A 540 -12.65 -29.15 120.67
CA ASP A 540 -12.03 -28.30 121.68
C ASP A 540 -12.08 -26.82 121.27
N GLN A 541 -11.71 -25.90 122.17
CA GLN A 541 -11.79 -24.47 121.91
C GLN A 541 -10.98 -24.01 120.69
N ASN A 542 -9.74 -24.50 120.54
CA ASN A 542 -8.86 -24.07 119.45
C ASN A 542 -9.36 -24.53 118.07
N THR A 543 -9.91 -25.75 118.01
CA THR A 543 -10.54 -26.30 116.78
C THR A 543 -11.80 -25.53 116.41
N VAL A 544 -12.63 -25.13 117.38
CA VAL A 544 -13.83 -24.30 117.12
C VAL A 544 -13.44 -22.90 116.63
N GLU A 545 -12.45 -22.24 117.25
CA GLU A 545 -11.95 -20.93 116.80
C GLU A 545 -11.37 -20.99 115.38
N THR A 546 -10.68 -22.08 115.04
CA THR A 546 -10.17 -22.32 113.68
C THR A 546 -11.33 -22.51 112.69
N LEU A 547 -12.33 -23.32 113.04
CA LEU A 547 -13.52 -23.54 112.21
C LEU A 547 -14.37 -22.27 112.04
N GLN A 548 -14.42 -21.38 113.04
CA GLN A 548 -15.06 -20.06 112.94
C GLN A 548 -14.33 -19.18 111.93
N ARG A 549 -13.00 -19.07 111.99
CA ARG A 549 -12.22 -18.31 111.00
C ARG A 549 -12.43 -18.86 109.58
N MET A 550 -12.37 -20.19 109.42
CA MET A 550 -12.66 -20.85 108.14
C MET A 550 -14.09 -20.59 107.65
N HIS A 551 -15.07 -20.53 108.56
CA HIS A 551 -16.44 -20.22 108.22
C HIS A 551 -16.62 -18.76 107.80
N THR A 552 -15.95 -17.81 108.45
CA THR A 552 -15.91 -16.41 108.00
C THR A 552 -15.27 -16.28 106.62
N THR A 553 -14.22 -17.05 106.33
CA THR A 553 -13.65 -17.13 104.96
C THR A 553 -14.67 -17.70 103.98
N PHE A 554 -15.40 -18.77 104.34
CA PHE A 554 -16.47 -19.32 103.49
C PHE A 554 -17.60 -18.31 103.23
N GLU A 555 -18.04 -17.57 104.25
CA GLU A 555 -19.04 -16.50 104.10
C GLU A 555 -18.54 -15.38 103.17
N HIS A 556 -17.26 -15.06 103.21
CA HIS A 556 -16.64 -14.14 102.26
C HIS A 556 -16.59 -14.73 100.84
N ASP A 557 -16.19 -15.99 100.69
CA ASP A 557 -16.09 -16.67 99.39
C ASP A 557 -17.43 -16.75 98.64
N ILE A 558 -18.55 -16.85 99.37
CA ILE A 558 -19.88 -16.86 98.75
C ILE A 558 -20.38 -15.46 98.38
N GLN A 559 -19.73 -14.36 98.80
CA GLN A 559 -20.15 -13.00 98.43
C GLN A 559 -20.14 -12.78 96.91
N ALA A 560 -19.17 -13.39 96.20
CA ALA A 560 -19.10 -13.35 94.75
C ALA A 560 -20.29 -14.05 94.07
N LEU A 561 -20.81 -15.13 94.67
CA LEU A 561 -22.06 -15.75 94.23
C LEU A 561 -23.24 -14.82 94.50
N GLY A 562 -23.26 -14.15 95.66
CA GLY A 562 -24.28 -13.15 95.97
C GLY A 562 -24.33 -11.99 94.97
N THR A 563 -23.19 -11.54 94.46
CA THR A 563 -23.15 -10.56 93.34
C THR A 563 -23.70 -11.14 92.04
N GLN A 564 -23.37 -12.39 91.70
CA GLN A 564 -23.85 -13.06 90.49
C GLN A 564 -25.37 -13.30 90.54
N VAL A 565 -25.90 -13.69 91.70
CA VAL A 565 -27.36 -13.85 91.92
C VAL A 565 -28.07 -12.52 91.73
N ARG A 566 -27.55 -11.42 92.29
CA ARG A 566 -28.14 -10.09 92.08
C ARG A 566 -28.15 -9.68 90.60
N GLN A 567 -27.04 -9.90 89.89
CA GLN A 567 -26.97 -9.63 88.45
C GLN A 567 -28.00 -10.46 87.69
N LEU A 568 -28.14 -11.75 88.03
CA LEU A 568 -29.13 -12.63 87.40
C LEU A 568 -30.56 -12.14 87.64
N GLN A 569 -30.88 -11.58 88.82
CA GLN A 569 -32.20 -10.98 89.08
C GLN A 569 -32.42 -9.72 88.24
N GLU A 570 -31.42 -8.85 88.12
CA GLU A 570 -31.52 -7.67 87.27
C GLU A 570 -31.74 -8.06 85.80
N ASP A 571 -31.01 -9.07 85.32
CA ASP A 571 -31.16 -9.64 83.98
C ASP A 571 -32.54 -10.29 83.80
N ALA A 572 -33.04 -11.02 84.80
CA ALA A 572 -34.37 -11.65 84.78
C ALA A 572 -35.48 -10.61 84.67
N VAL A 573 -35.43 -9.53 85.46
CA VAL A 573 -36.40 -8.43 85.41
C VAL A 573 -36.40 -7.77 84.02
N ARG A 574 -35.21 -7.52 83.47
CA ARG A 574 -35.08 -6.95 82.13
C ARG A 574 -35.69 -7.88 81.08
N LEU A 575 -35.37 -9.17 81.10
CA LEU A 575 -35.85 -10.14 80.12
C LEU A 575 -37.36 -10.42 80.27
N GLN A 576 -37.90 -10.48 81.48
CA GLN A 576 -39.35 -10.59 81.71
C GLN A 576 -40.12 -9.39 81.16
N SER A 577 -39.52 -8.21 81.10
CA SER A 577 -40.14 -7.06 80.44
C SER A 577 -40.11 -7.13 78.92
N ALA A 578 -39.16 -7.89 78.35
CA ALA A 578 -38.95 -8.05 76.91
C ALA A 578 -39.66 -9.28 76.32
N TYR A 579 -39.96 -10.30 77.13
CA TYR A 579 -40.63 -11.54 76.74
C TYR A 579 -41.99 -11.68 77.42
N ALA A 580 -42.92 -12.39 76.80
CA ALA A 580 -44.26 -12.65 77.34
C ALA A 580 -44.65 -14.14 77.22
N GLY A 581 -45.69 -14.54 77.96
CA GLY A 581 -46.21 -15.91 77.97
C GLY A 581 -45.20 -16.91 78.53
N ASP A 582 -45.17 -18.11 77.95
CA ASP A 582 -44.37 -19.25 78.43
C ASP A 582 -42.89 -18.91 78.69
N LYS A 583 -42.28 -18.04 77.87
CA LYS A 583 -40.87 -17.63 78.04
C LYS A 583 -40.67 -16.74 79.28
N ALA A 584 -41.60 -15.83 79.56
CA ALA A 584 -41.52 -14.99 80.76
C ALA A 584 -41.70 -15.83 82.04
N ASP A 585 -42.64 -16.77 81.99
CA ASP A 585 -42.89 -17.72 83.09
C ASP A 585 -41.66 -18.62 83.33
N ASP A 586 -41.02 -19.10 82.26
CA ASP A 586 -39.79 -19.89 82.35
C ASP A 586 -38.62 -19.07 82.94
N ILE A 587 -38.43 -17.81 82.52
CA ILE A 587 -37.42 -16.92 83.10
C ILE A 587 -37.66 -16.75 84.61
N GLN A 588 -38.90 -16.44 85.00
CA GLN A 588 -39.28 -16.27 86.41
C GLN A 588 -39.06 -17.54 87.23
N LYS A 589 -39.38 -18.71 86.66
CA LYS A 589 -39.16 -20.00 87.31
C LYS A 589 -37.68 -20.26 87.55
N ARG A 590 -36.82 -20.03 86.54
CA ARG A 590 -35.36 -20.23 86.67
C ARG A 590 -34.72 -19.26 87.65
N GLU A 591 -35.17 -18.01 87.65
CA GLU A 591 -34.77 -17.03 88.66
C GLU A 591 -35.15 -17.52 90.07
N GLY A 592 -36.39 -17.97 90.25
CA GLY A 592 -36.90 -18.51 91.51
C GLY A 592 -36.08 -19.69 92.03
N GLU A 593 -35.73 -20.65 91.16
CA GLU A 593 -34.88 -21.81 91.49
C GLU A 593 -33.52 -21.37 92.06
N VAL A 594 -32.88 -20.37 91.44
CA VAL A 594 -31.59 -19.83 91.90
C VAL A 594 -31.73 -19.09 93.23
N LEU A 595 -32.78 -18.27 93.38
CA LEU A 595 -33.02 -17.50 94.60
C LEU A 595 -33.34 -18.36 95.81
N GLU A 596 -34.13 -19.42 95.61
CA GLU A 596 -34.44 -20.38 96.66
C GLU A 596 -33.16 -21.13 97.10
N ALA A 597 -32.35 -21.61 96.15
CA ALA A 597 -31.08 -22.25 96.47
C ALA A 597 -30.11 -21.29 97.19
N TRP A 598 -30.06 -20.02 96.77
CA TRP A 598 -29.24 -18.99 97.40
C TRP A 598 -29.68 -18.71 98.84
N LYS A 599 -30.98 -18.55 99.06
CA LYS A 599 -31.56 -18.36 100.39
C LYS A 599 -31.24 -19.55 101.30
N ASN A 600 -31.41 -20.78 100.81
CA ASN A 600 -31.10 -21.98 101.57
C ASN A 600 -29.61 -22.05 101.98
N LEU A 601 -28.69 -21.65 101.08
CA LEU A 601 -27.26 -21.56 101.39
C LEU A 601 -26.97 -20.52 102.48
N LEU A 602 -27.58 -19.33 102.40
CA LEU A 602 -27.42 -18.29 103.42
C LEU A 602 -27.96 -18.73 104.78
N GLU A 603 -29.14 -19.37 104.81
CA GLU A 603 -29.72 -19.90 106.04
C GLU A 603 -28.86 -21.02 106.65
N ALA A 604 -28.31 -21.92 105.81
CA ALA A 604 -27.41 -22.98 106.27
C ALA A 604 -26.09 -22.42 106.83
N ALA A 605 -25.52 -21.39 106.18
CA ALA A 605 -24.33 -20.70 106.67
C ALA A 605 -24.61 -20.01 108.01
N GLU A 606 -25.69 -19.25 108.12
CA GLU A 606 -26.13 -18.58 109.36
C GLU A 606 -26.35 -19.56 110.51
N ALA A 607 -27.05 -20.67 110.24
CA ALA A 607 -27.29 -21.72 111.21
C ALA A 607 -25.99 -22.37 111.69
N ARG A 608 -25.02 -22.58 110.79
CA ARG A 608 -23.68 -23.08 111.16
C ARG A 608 -22.92 -22.07 111.99
N ARG A 609 -22.95 -20.78 111.63
CA ARG A 609 -22.33 -19.70 112.42
C ARG A 609 -22.85 -19.69 113.85
N SER A 610 -24.17 -19.72 114.02
CA SER A 610 -24.83 -19.77 115.33
C SER A 610 -24.39 -20.99 116.13
N LYS A 611 -24.40 -22.20 115.53
CA LYS A 611 -23.93 -23.43 116.19
C LYS A 611 -22.44 -23.37 116.58
N LEU A 612 -21.58 -22.78 115.76
CA LEU A 612 -20.16 -22.60 116.07
C LEU A 612 -19.96 -21.59 117.20
N LEU A 613 -20.74 -20.51 117.25
CA LEU A 613 -20.73 -19.54 118.35
C LEU A 613 -21.20 -20.20 119.66
N ASP A 614 -22.32 -20.91 119.64
CA ASP A 614 -22.84 -21.64 120.81
C ASP A 614 -21.82 -22.68 121.31
N THR A 615 -21.16 -23.39 120.39
CA THR A 615 -20.13 -24.39 120.72
C THR A 615 -18.88 -23.72 121.29
N ALA A 616 -18.46 -22.57 120.73
CA ALA A 616 -17.36 -21.78 121.29
C ALA A 616 -17.68 -21.28 122.69
N ASP A 617 -18.90 -20.77 122.92
CA ASP A 617 -19.38 -20.33 124.22
C ASP A 617 -19.43 -21.47 125.24
N LYS A 618 -19.89 -22.66 124.82
CA LYS A 618 -19.85 -23.89 125.64
C LYS A 618 -18.42 -24.23 126.06
N PHE A 619 -17.45 -24.23 125.15
CA PHE A 619 -16.06 -24.53 125.49
C PHE A 619 -15.41 -23.43 126.32
N ARG A 620 -15.70 -22.15 126.04
CA ARG A 620 -15.26 -21.01 126.87
C ARG A 620 -15.78 -21.13 128.29
N PHE A 621 -17.06 -21.47 128.45
CA PHE A 621 -17.66 -21.73 129.76
C PHE A 621 -16.98 -22.92 130.47
N PHE A 622 -16.76 -24.04 129.79
CA PHE A 622 -16.03 -25.17 130.38
C PHE A 622 -14.56 -24.85 130.70
N SER A 623 -13.90 -23.98 129.94
CA SER A 623 -12.58 -23.44 130.30
C SER A 623 -12.69 -22.61 131.57
N MET A 624 -13.64 -21.68 131.65
CA MET A 624 -13.87 -20.87 132.86
C MET A 624 -14.19 -21.73 134.09
N VAL A 625 -14.99 -22.79 133.94
CA VAL A 625 -15.28 -23.74 135.01
C VAL A 625 -14.02 -24.52 135.39
N ARG A 626 -13.22 -24.97 134.43
CA ARG A 626 -11.95 -25.67 134.69
C ARG A 626 -10.94 -24.74 135.37
N ASP A 627 -10.83 -23.51 134.92
CA ASP A 627 -9.95 -22.49 135.51
C ASP A 627 -10.41 -22.15 136.93
N LEU A 628 -11.72 -22.08 137.17
CA LEU A 628 -12.30 -21.90 138.50
C LEU A 628 -12.11 -23.13 139.39
N MET A 629 -12.24 -24.34 138.86
CA MET A 629 -11.96 -25.60 139.58
C MET A 629 -10.47 -25.71 139.91
N LEU A 630 -9.59 -25.40 138.97
CA LEU A 630 -8.14 -25.35 139.19
C LEU A 630 -7.79 -24.28 140.22
N TRP A 631 -8.41 -23.11 140.17
CA TRP A 631 -8.26 -22.08 141.20
C TRP A 631 -8.80 -22.55 142.56
N MET A 632 -9.95 -23.21 142.60
CA MET A 632 -10.51 -23.80 143.83
C MET A 632 -9.60 -24.89 144.39
N ASP A 633 -9.03 -25.76 143.55
CA ASP A 633 -8.06 -26.78 143.96
C ASP A 633 -6.75 -26.15 144.47
N ASP A 634 -6.30 -25.05 143.86
CA ASP A 634 -5.13 -24.28 144.31
C ASP A 634 -5.42 -23.58 145.66
N VAL A 635 -6.63 -23.06 145.84
CA VAL A 635 -7.13 -22.49 147.10
C VAL A 635 -7.32 -23.57 148.17
N ILE A 636 -7.83 -24.76 147.83
CA ILE A 636 -7.95 -25.90 148.74
C ILE A 636 -6.55 -26.38 149.14
N ARG A 637 -5.60 -26.47 148.21
CA ARG A 637 -4.18 -26.71 148.55
C ARG A 637 -3.62 -25.65 149.50
N LEU A 638 -3.98 -24.38 149.31
CA LEU A 638 -3.58 -23.28 150.20
C LEU A 638 -4.25 -23.37 151.59
N ILE A 639 -5.48 -23.89 151.68
CA ILE A 639 -6.24 -24.07 152.94
C ILE A 639 -5.79 -25.32 153.69
N GLU A 640 -5.54 -26.44 153.01
CA GLU A 640 -4.94 -27.66 153.60
C GLU A 640 -3.51 -27.40 154.11
N ALA A 641 -2.82 -26.40 153.53
CA ALA A 641 -1.56 -25.90 154.06
C ALA A 641 -1.71 -25.01 155.30
N GLN A 642 -2.91 -24.50 155.63
CA GLN A 642 -3.15 -23.53 156.71
C GLN A 642 -3.92 -24.03 157.95
N GLU A 643 -4.58 -25.20 157.94
CA GLU A 643 -5.25 -25.72 159.14
C GLU A 643 -4.58 -26.95 159.78
N LYS A 644 -3.58 -26.67 160.62
CA LYS A 644 -3.18 -27.45 161.81
C LYS A 644 -2.86 -26.45 162.93
N PRO A 645 -3.54 -26.44 164.10
CA PRO A 645 -3.13 -25.58 165.20
C PRO A 645 -2.27 -26.35 166.22
N SER A 646 -0.98 -26.03 166.32
CA SER A 646 -0.29 -25.77 167.61
C SER A 646 1.23 -25.55 167.48
N SER A 647 1.65 -24.40 168.00
CA SER A 647 2.90 -24.08 168.72
C SER A 647 4.04 -23.37 167.96
N PRO A 648 4.76 -22.45 168.64
CA PRO A 648 5.35 -21.26 168.03
C PRO A 648 6.83 -21.44 167.70
N SER A 649 7.35 -20.68 166.73
CA SER A 649 8.49 -19.77 166.95
C SER A 649 8.96 -19.08 165.66
N LYS A 650 9.04 -17.75 165.81
CA LYS A 650 10.12 -16.85 165.40
C LYS A 650 10.46 -16.71 163.90
N THR A 651 10.70 -15.43 163.60
CA THR A 651 11.68 -14.88 162.63
C THR A 651 11.37 -15.14 161.16
N SER A 652 11.51 -14.20 160.24
CA SER A 652 11.89 -12.79 160.19
C SER A 652 12.05 -12.54 158.69
N GLN A 653 11.67 -11.35 158.20
CA GLN A 653 12.18 -10.73 156.97
C GLN A 653 12.13 -11.58 155.68
N ASP A 654 11.39 -11.13 154.67
CA ASP A 654 11.96 -10.30 153.59
C ASP A 654 10.98 -10.19 152.40
N ARG A 655 11.12 -9.07 151.67
CA ARG A 655 10.87 -8.87 150.24
C ARG A 655 9.46 -8.89 149.62
N SER A 656 9.00 -7.65 149.40
CA SER A 656 8.62 -7.08 148.08
C SER A 656 7.42 -7.64 147.31
N ARG A 657 6.31 -6.88 147.33
CA ARG A 657 5.42 -6.64 146.18
C ARG A 657 4.49 -5.44 146.45
N PRO A 658 4.31 -4.48 145.53
CA PRO A 658 3.19 -3.53 145.56
C PRO A 658 1.92 -4.14 144.92
N PRO A 659 0.73 -3.57 145.19
CA PRO A 659 -0.56 -4.27 145.16
C PRO A 659 -1.28 -4.25 143.80
N PRO A 660 -2.33 -5.08 143.64
CA PRO A 660 -3.05 -5.28 142.38
C PRO A 660 -4.07 -4.17 142.11
N LYS A 661 -4.26 -3.83 140.82
CA LYS A 661 -5.45 -3.11 140.36
C LYS A 661 -6.48 -4.13 139.88
N ALA A 662 -7.54 -4.28 140.67
CA ALA A 662 -8.77 -4.98 140.31
C ALA A 662 -9.71 -4.05 139.50
N PRO A 663 -10.69 -4.62 138.77
CA PRO A 663 -11.18 -4.11 137.50
C PRO A 663 -12.46 -3.26 137.61
N ARG A 664 -12.77 -2.51 136.56
CA ARG A 664 -14.12 -1.99 136.32
C ARG A 664 -14.71 -2.63 135.07
N ILE A 665 -15.63 -3.55 135.35
CA ILE A 665 -16.68 -4.01 134.46
C ILE A 665 -17.72 -2.89 134.38
N LEU A 666 -18.09 -2.44 133.18
CA LEU A 666 -19.45 -1.98 132.91
C LEU A 666 -19.88 -2.47 131.53
N ARG A 667 -21.13 -2.93 131.53
CA ARG A 667 -21.83 -3.79 130.60
C ARG A 667 -22.38 -3.04 129.36
N PRO A 668 -22.89 -3.79 128.37
CA PRO A 668 -23.16 -3.34 127.00
C PRO A 668 -24.56 -2.75 126.85
N LEU A 669 -24.86 -2.20 125.67
CA LEU A 669 -26.18 -2.19 125.00
C LEU A 669 -25.93 -1.70 123.55
N THR A 670 -26.06 -2.60 122.57
CA THR A 670 -27.08 -2.61 121.49
C THR A 670 -26.84 -1.62 120.35
N GLY A 671 -26.73 -2.16 119.13
CA GLY A 671 -26.63 -1.44 117.85
C GLY A 671 -27.95 -0.79 117.42
N PRO A 672 -28.29 -0.73 116.12
CA PRO A 672 -27.73 -1.45 114.97
C PRO A 672 -26.45 -0.87 114.35
#